data_AF-A0A0R2P487-F1
#
_entry.id   AF-A0A0R2P487-F1
#
_cell.length_a   1.000
_cell.length_b   1.000
_cell.length_c   1.000
_cell.angle_alpha   90.00
_cell.angle_beta   90.00
_cell.angle_gamma   90.00
#
_symmetry.space_group_name_H-M   'P 1'
#
loop_
_entity.id
_entity.type
_entity.pdbx_description
1 polymer ?
#
loop_
_entity_poly.entity_id
_entity_poly.type
_entity_poly.pdbx_seq_one_letter_code
_entity_poly.pdbx_strand_id
1 'polypeptide(L)'
;SLLFFANIIRRSWVLPAAGVALLGISSFLIAGVYPGLIQQFQVKPSESSREAPYIQRNIEGTRAAYGLDKVEVKDYSAVVDTSAGQLADDAATISNIRLMDPNVLSATFRQLQQLKPYYTFNESLDIDRYTIDGVTRDMVVAVREINIDGNPNRNWINDHLVYTHGFGFVGSFGNIQDIDGKPVFSVGGIPPQGVLGDFQPRIYFGEKNPEYSIIGGTTDGEAVEFDYPDDASANGQKNYTYTGKGGVPMGSIFSRLLFAIKYQEQRMLLSNLINADTKIIFDRDPRLRVAKVAPWLKLDGDPYPAIVDNRIQWVIDGYTTSSGYPYSRTVDVSGATTDALNINSNPLTAIPNSTINYIRNSVKATVDAYDGTVTLYAWDEKDPVLASWMKAFPGIVKAKSEMSKDLISHVRYPEDLFRVQRDVLSLYHVKNANAFYGGQDFWRVPRDPSTLGANAGAQPPYYYTLQLPGEKKASFAITTPFVPRGGRENLSAFAVVNSDPGDDYGKFTVLQLQRSTNVAGPSQVASNFEANPTVALSLSLLRQGGSDVVLGNLLTLPVGGGLLYVQPVYVRATANTAAYPLLQKVLVSFGEKIGFDDTLKGALDQVFGGDAGSTNLPPSSGSGSGDTPGSSNDLASALASAQSALADAQAALAKGDFAAYGKAQDRLKAAIAAAVAAQNR
;
A
#
# COMPACT_ATOMS: atom_id res chain seq x y z
N SER A 1 -28.68 -54.09 20.53
CA SER A 1 -29.64 -54.64 19.54
C SER A 1 -30.23 -55.98 19.98
N LEU A 2 -29.44 -57.03 20.23
CA LEU A 2 -29.97 -58.36 20.65
C LEU A 2 -30.86 -58.34 21.92
N LEU A 3 -30.53 -57.51 22.92
CA LEU A 3 -31.32 -57.36 24.15
C LEU A 3 -32.71 -56.72 23.93
N PHE A 4 -32.85 -55.90 22.89
CA PHE A 4 -34.15 -55.31 22.50
C PHE A 4 -35.04 -56.34 21.80
N PHE A 5 -34.47 -57.22 20.97
CA PHE A 5 -35.20 -58.33 20.35
C PHE A 5 -35.61 -59.41 21.37
N ALA A 6 -34.77 -59.68 22.38
CA ALA A 6 -35.11 -60.59 23.48
C ALA A 6 -36.33 -60.13 24.31
N ASN A 7 -36.66 -58.83 24.29
CA ASN A 7 -37.84 -58.29 24.96
C ASN A 7 -39.17 -58.71 24.28
N ILE A 8 -39.15 -59.03 22.99
CA ILE A 8 -40.34 -59.51 22.26
C ILE A 8 -40.86 -60.83 22.88
N ILE A 9 -39.96 -61.67 23.39
CA ILE A 9 -40.29 -62.98 23.97
C ILE A 9 -40.52 -62.87 25.50
N ARG A 10 -39.69 -62.10 26.22
CA ARG A 10 -39.76 -62.00 27.69
C ARG A 10 -40.67 -60.91 28.26
N ARG A 11 -41.18 -59.98 27.44
CA ARG A 11 -42.09 -58.87 27.85
C ARG A 11 -41.65 -58.16 29.14
N SER A 12 -40.38 -57.79 29.26
CA SER A 12 -39.82 -57.12 30.44
C SER A 12 -39.00 -55.90 30.06
N TRP A 13 -39.39 -54.74 30.59
CA TRP A 13 -38.70 -53.45 30.39
C TRP A 13 -37.26 -53.42 30.92
N VAL A 14 -36.87 -54.41 31.73
CA VAL A 14 -35.53 -54.52 32.32
C VAL A 14 -34.46 -54.75 31.24
N LEU A 15 -34.74 -55.54 30.19
CA LEU A 15 -33.74 -55.87 29.16
C LEU A 15 -33.44 -54.68 28.22
N PRO A 16 -34.43 -53.93 27.71
CA PRO A 16 -34.20 -52.67 27.01
C PRO A 16 -33.51 -51.62 27.90
N ALA A 17 -33.95 -51.44 29.14
CA ALA A 17 -33.37 -50.46 30.07
C ALA A 17 -31.90 -50.78 30.38
N ALA A 18 -31.57 -52.06 30.63
CA ALA A 18 -30.19 -52.50 30.79
C ALA A 18 -29.36 -52.29 29.51
N GLY A 19 -29.96 -52.49 28.33
CA GLY A 19 -29.31 -52.21 27.04
C GLY A 19 -28.98 -50.73 26.85
N VAL A 20 -29.89 -49.82 27.19
CA VAL A 20 -29.64 -48.37 27.14
C VAL A 20 -28.62 -47.95 28.18
N ALA A 21 -28.71 -48.46 29.41
CA ALA A 21 -27.75 -48.17 30.47
C ALA A 21 -26.35 -48.66 30.09
N LEU A 22 -26.22 -49.87 29.55
CA LEU A 22 -24.94 -50.40 29.07
C LEU A 22 -24.39 -49.57 27.92
N LEU A 23 -25.24 -49.15 26.97
CA LEU A 23 -24.81 -48.29 25.87
C LEU A 23 -24.34 -46.93 26.38
N GLY A 24 -25.05 -46.32 27.33
CA GLY A 24 -24.63 -45.06 27.97
C GLY A 24 -23.31 -45.19 28.71
N ILE A 25 -23.16 -46.25 29.52
CA ILE A 25 -21.92 -46.55 30.26
C ILE A 25 -20.77 -46.85 29.29
N SER A 26 -20.98 -47.70 28.28
CA SER A 26 -19.96 -48.02 27.27
C SER A 26 -19.59 -46.78 26.44
N SER A 27 -20.54 -45.94 26.06
CA SER A 27 -20.28 -44.69 25.37
C SER A 27 -19.44 -43.74 26.23
N PHE A 28 -19.76 -43.61 27.51
CA PHE A 28 -18.98 -42.79 28.46
C PHE A 28 -17.57 -43.35 28.66
N LEU A 29 -17.42 -44.67 28.80
CA LEU A 29 -16.12 -45.33 28.97
C LEU A 29 -15.26 -45.23 27.71
N ILE A 30 -15.83 -45.46 26.52
CA ILE A 30 -15.11 -45.47 25.24
C ILE A 30 -14.81 -44.05 24.76
N ALA A 31 -15.73 -43.09 24.93
CA ALA A 31 -15.54 -41.72 24.46
C ALA A 31 -14.87 -40.81 25.50
N GLY A 32 -15.01 -41.11 26.80
CA GLY A 32 -14.49 -40.27 27.88
C GLY A 32 -13.29 -40.89 28.60
N VAL A 33 -13.52 -42.01 29.30
CA VAL A 33 -12.51 -42.59 30.23
C VAL A 33 -11.30 -43.16 29.49
N TYR A 34 -11.51 -43.94 28.43
CA TYR A 34 -10.41 -44.56 27.68
C TYR A 34 -9.50 -43.53 26.99
N PRO A 35 -10.03 -42.53 26.24
CA PRO A 35 -9.21 -41.45 25.71
C PRO A 35 -8.53 -40.63 26.81
N GLY A 36 -9.20 -40.37 27.94
CA GLY A 36 -8.61 -39.67 29.08
C GLY A 36 -7.42 -40.40 29.70
N LEU A 37 -7.51 -41.73 29.82
CA LEU A 37 -6.39 -42.57 30.31
C LEU A 37 -5.23 -42.58 29.32
N ILE A 38 -5.49 -42.73 28.02
CA ILE A 38 -4.46 -42.64 26.97
C ILE A 38 -3.81 -41.26 26.98
N GLN A 39 -4.60 -40.18 27.09
CA GLN A 39 -4.08 -38.81 27.16
C GLN A 39 -3.19 -38.62 28.39
N GLN A 40 -3.61 -39.08 29.56
CA GLN A 40 -2.90 -38.84 30.83
C GLN A 40 -1.64 -39.70 30.97
N PHE A 41 -1.65 -40.95 30.52
CA PHE A 41 -0.58 -41.92 30.79
C PHE A 41 0.29 -42.26 29.58
N GLN A 42 -0.15 -41.96 28.35
CA GLN A 42 0.63 -42.23 27.14
C GLN A 42 0.96 -40.96 26.33
N VAL A 43 0.03 -40.02 26.21
CA VAL A 43 0.25 -38.78 25.43
C VAL A 43 1.02 -37.75 26.24
N LYS A 44 0.47 -37.21 27.35
CA LYS A 44 1.13 -36.17 28.16
C LYS A 44 2.59 -36.49 28.54
N PRO A 45 2.97 -37.72 28.93
CA PRO A 45 4.36 -38.04 29.27
C PRO A 45 5.33 -38.01 28.07
N SER A 46 4.83 -38.06 26.84
CA SER A 46 5.62 -38.11 25.59
C SER A 46 4.94 -37.31 24.48
N GLU A 47 4.34 -36.18 24.84
CA GLU A 47 3.37 -35.45 24.01
C GLU A 47 3.99 -34.95 22.71
N SER A 48 5.20 -34.38 22.78
CA SER A 48 5.96 -33.94 21.60
C SER A 48 6.10 -35.05 20.55
N SER A 49 6.45 -36.27 20.97
CA SER A 49 6.62 -37.42 20.07
C SER A 49 5.30 -38.00 19.55
N ARG A 50 4.23 -37.98 20.36
CA ARG A 50 2.93 -38.55 20.02
C ARG A 50 2.12 -37.62 19.12
N GLU A 51 2.25 -36.31 19.34
CA GLU A 51 1.58 -35.28 18.54
C GLU A 51 2.37 -34.88 17.29
N ALA A 52 3.68 -35.18 17.23
CA ALA A 52 4.55 -34.80 16.11
C ALA A 52 3.97 -35.12 14.71
N PRO A 53 3.39 -36.32 14.43
CA PRO A 53 2.80 -36.60 13.12
C PRO A 53 1.61 -35.70 12.77
N TYR A 54 0.80 -35.31 13.76
CA TYR A 54 -0.35 -34.42 13.56
C TYR A 54 0.08 -32.97 13.40
N ILE A 55 1.07 -32.54 14.19
CA ILE A 55 1.71 -31.22 14.04
C ILE A 55 2.36 -31.11 12.66
N GLN A 56 3.08 -32.15 12.20
CA GLN A 56 3.72 -32.15 10.89
C GLN A 56 2.69 -32.02 9.75
N ARG A 57 1.59 -32.79 9.80
CA ARG A 57 0.47 -32.63 8.86
C ARG A 57 -0.15 -31.25 8.93
N ASN A 58 -0.25 -30.67 10.13
CA ASN A 58 -0.76 -29.31 10.29
C ASN A 58 0.18 -28.26 9.67
N ILE A 59 1.49 -28.41 9.84
CA ILE A 59 2.50 -27.54 9.23
C ILE A 59 2.39 -27.60 7.71
N GLU A 60 2.40 -28.81 7.14
CA GLU A 60 2.31 -29.02 5.69
C GLU A 60 0.97 -28.54 5.12
N GLY A 61 -0.14 -28.92 5.77
CA GLY A 61 -1.49 -28.54 5.37
C GLY A 61 -1.71 -27.04 5.41
N THR A 62 -1.25 -26.36 6.47
CA THR A 62 -1.34 -24.90 6.59
C THR A 62 -0.47 -24.22 5.55
N ARG A 63 0.80 -24.62 5.40
CA ARG A 63 1.69 -24.02 4.40
C ARG A 63 1.14 -24.17 2.99
N ALA A 64 0.63 -25.35 2.63
CA ALA A 64 -0.03 -25.55 1.35
C ALA A 64 -1.29 -24.68 1.23
N ALA A 65 -2.18 -24.67 2.23
CA ALA A 65 -3.46 -23.96 2.14
C ALA A 65 -3.34 -22.44 2.03
N TYR A 66 -2.23 -21.85 2.50
CA TYR A 66 -1.95 -20.42 2.40
C TYR A 66 -0.91 -20.06 1.32
N GLY A 67 -0.44 -21.02 0.52
CA GLY A 67 0.52 -20.77 -0.57
C GLY A 67 1.95 -20.47 -0.08
N LEU A 68 2.32 -20.99 1.08
CA LEU A 68 3.61 -20.80 1.74
C LEU A 68 4.55 -22.00 1.57
N ASP A 69 4.14 -23.07 0.89
CA ASP A 69 4.93 -24.27 0.66
C ASP A 69 6.24 -23.98 -0.11
N LYS A 70 6.22 -22.98 -0.99
CA LYS A 70 7.37 -22.54 -1.81
C LYS A 70 8.17 -21.38 -1.26
N VAL A 71 7.93 -20.97 -0.01
CA VAL A 71 8.73 -19.90 0.62
C VAL A 71 10.19 -20.31 0.71
N GLU A 72 11.06 -19.53 0.06
CA GLU A 72 12.51 -19.67 0.10
C GLU A 72 13.04 -18.95 1.33
N VAL A 73 13.70 -19.68 2.23
CA VAL A 73 14.37 -19.08 3.40
C VAL A 73 15.86 -19.09 3.12
N LYS A 74 16.48 -17.91 3.13
CA LYS A 74 17.91 -17.70 2.93
C LYS A 74 18.50 -17.18 4.24
N ASP A 75 19.54 -17.84 4.75
CA ASP A 75 20.30 -17.31 5.88
C ASP A 75 20.97 -15.99 5.46
N TYR A 76 20.84 -14.97 6.29
CA TYR A 76 21.35 -13.63 6.03
C TYR A 76 22.23 -13.15 7.18
N SER A 77 23.54 -13.18 6.94
CA SER A 77 24.56 -12.64 7.84
C SER A 77 24.74 -11.15 7.59
N ALA A 78 23.82 -10.35 8.14
CA ALA A 78 23.86 -8.91 7.98
C ALA A 78 25.14 -8.30 8.57
N VAL A 79 25.87 -7.54 7.77
CA VAL A 79 26.97 -6.69 8.22
C VAL A 79 26.40 -5.45 8.93
N VAL A 80 27.04 -5.04 10.02
CA VAL A 80 26.65 -3.86 10.81
C VAL A 80 27.66 -2.73 10.74
N ASP A 81 28.86 -3.01 10.23
CA ASP A 81 29.90 -2.02 10.02
C ASP A 81 29.71 -1.31 8.67
N THR A 82 30.00 -0.01 8.65
CA THR A 82 29.91 0.84 7.47
C THR A 82 31.27 1.07 6.83
N SER A 83 31.35 1.02 5.50
CA SER A 83 32.51 1.46 4.71
C SER A 83 32.11 2.38 3.55
N ALA A 84 33.03 3.25 3.11
CA ALA A 84 32.80 4.08 1.94
C ALA A 84 32.53 3.22 0.69
N GLY A 85 31.59 3.67 -0.15
CA GLY A 85 31.18 2.98 -1.37
C GLY A 85 30.36 1.70 -1.19
N GLN A 86 29.97 1.35 0.05
CA GLN A 86 29.33 0.06 0.37
C GLN A 86 27.99 -0.17 -0.34
N LEU A 87 27.29 0.88 -0.79
CA LEU A 87 26.01 0.76 -1.49
C LEU A 87 26.13 0.81 -3.02
N ALA A 88 27.35 0.80 -3.57
CA ALA A 88 27.58 0.92 -5.02
C ALA A 88 26.87 -0.17 -5.83
N ASP A 89 26.84 -1.41 -5.32
CA ASP A 89 26.19 -2.55 -5.98
C ASP A 89 24.66 -2.56 -5.81
N ASP A 90 24.12 -1.69 -4.95
CA ASP A 90 22.70 -1.59 -4.63
C ASP A 90 22.02 -0.36 -5.25
N ALA A 91 22.66 0.28 -6.24
CA ALA A 91 22.20 1.52 -6.85
C ALA A 91 20.73 1.47 -7.31
N ALA A 92 20.25 0.30 -7.78
CA ALA A 92 18.85 0.12 -8.17
C ALA A 92 17.88 0.21 -6.99
N THR A 93 18.23 -0.35 -5.83
CA THR A 93 17.43 -0.21 -4.60
C THR A 93 17.52 1.23 -4.07
N ILE A 94 18.72 1.79 -3.99
CA ILE A 94 18.96 3.13 -3.41
C ILE A 94 18.27 4.23 -4.20
N SER A 95 18.31 4.15 -5.53
CA SER A 95 17.62 5.12 -6.40
C SER A 95 16.11 5.05 -6.30
N ASN A 96 15.51 3.95 -5.83
CA ASN A 96 14.06 3.79 -5.68
C ASN A 96 13.57 3.90 -4.24
N ILE A 97 14.42 4.32 -3.30
CA ILE A 97 14.00 4.55 -1.91
C ILE A 97 12.90 5.61 -1.90
N ARG A 98 11.71 5.20 -1.48
CA ARG A 98 10.55 6.09 -1.41
C ARG A 98 10.71 7.07 -0.27
N LEU A 99 10.62 8.35 -0.60
CA LEU A 99 10.58 9.48 0.33
C LEU A 99 9.19 10.10 0.42
N MET A 100 8.31 9.82 -0.54
CA MET A 100 6.93 10.28 -0.62
C MET A 100 6.02 9.19 -0.04
N ASP A 101 5.65 9.30 1.24
CA ASP A 101 4.83 8.30 1.92
C ASP A 101 3.34 8.47 1.53
N PRO A 102 2.73 7.45 0.89
CA PRO A 102 1.32 7.51 0.47
C PRO A 102 0.34 7.74 1.64
N ASN A 103 0.69 7.39 2.87
CA ASN A 103 -0.17 7.57 4.05
C ASN A 103 -0.08 8.96 4.67
N VAL A 104 0.90 9.77 4.26
CA VAL A 104 1.09 11.15 4.76
C VAL A 104 0.66 12.18 3.71
N LEU A 105 0.85 11.87 2.44
CA LEU A 105 0.78 12.87 1.36
C LEU A 105 -0.61 13.26 0.89
N SER A 106 -1.69 12.60 1.36
CA SER A 106 -3.06 12.97 0.97
C SER A 106 -3.36 14.46 1.20
N ALA A 107 -2.93 15.02 2.33
CA ALA A 107 -3.11 16.45 2.61
C ALA A 107 -2.36 17.35 1.61
N THR A 108 -1.15 16.93 1.20
CA THR A 108 -0.33 17.64 0.21
C THR A 108 -0.92 17.54 -1.18
N PHE A 109 -1.43 16.37 -1.58
CA PHE A 109 -2.18 16.17 -2.82
C PHE A 109 -3.44 17.04 -2.83
N ARG A 110 -4.18 17.10 -1.73
CA ARG A 110 -5.33 18.01 -1.62
C ARG A 110 -4.90 19.47 -1.81
N GLN A 111 -3.91 19.94 -1.08
CA GLN A 111 -3.51 21.33 -1.19
C GLN A 111 -3.02 21.71 -2.60
N LEU A 112 -2.25 20.85 -3.26
CA LEU A 112 -1.59 21.17 -4.53
C LEU A 112 -2.41 20.79 -5.77
N GLN A 113 -3.28 19.78 -5.67
CA GLN A 113 -3.95 19.15 -6.82
C GLN A 113 -5.47 19.08 -6.69
N GLN A 114 -6.09 19.40 -5.55
CA GLN A 114 -7.55 19.41 -5.43
C GLN A 114 -8.17 20.50 -6.32
N LEU A 115 -7.55 21.69 -6.34
CA LEU A 115 -7.93 22.93 -7.04
C LEU A 115 -9.30 23.53 -6.67
N LYS A 116 -10.28 22.70 -6.29
CA LYS A 116 -11.65 23.09 -5.96
C LYS A 116 -12.24 22.20 -4.85
N PRO A 117 -13.00 22.76 -3.89
CA PRO A 117 -13.42 22.04 -2.69
C PRO A 117 -14.36 20.85 -2.95
N TYR A 118 -15.09 20.86 -4.07
CA TYR A 118 -15.95 19.76 -4.51
C TYR A 118 -15.20 18.57 -5.10
N TYR A 119 -13.87 18.62 -5.13
CA TYR A 119 -13.01 17.46 -5.38
C TYR A 119 -12.28 17.06 -4.11
N THR A 120 -11.78 15.82 -4.04
CA THR A 120 -10.93 15.37 -2.93
C THR A 120 -10.06 14.19 -3.36
N PHE A 121 -9.20 13.74 -2.46
CA PHE A 121 -8.44 12.50 -2.58
C PHE A 121 -8.75 11.60 -1.37
N ASN A 122 -8.42 10.32 -1.46
CA ASN A 122 -8.48 9.40 -0.33
C ASN A 122 -7.45 9.76 0.74
N GLU A 123 -7.68 9.28 1.97
CA GLU A 123 -6.79 9.57 3.12
C GLU A 123 -5.44 8.86 3.00
N SER A 124 -5.47 7.61 2.54
CA SER A 124 -4.29 6.90 2.04
C SER A 124 -4.27 6.95 0.52
N LEU A 125 -3.08 7.10 -0.05
CA LEU A 125 -2.84 7.07 -1.50
C LEU A 125 -2.26 5.72 -1.90
N ASP A 126 -2.16 5.47 -3.20
CA ASP A 126 -1.66 4.21 -3.75
C ASP A 126 -0.23 4.30 -4.23
N ILE A 127 0.40 3.13 -4.39
CA ILE A 127 1.69 2.99 -5.07
C ILE A 127 1.51 2.13 -6.32
N ASP A 128 2.08 2.62 -7.42
CA ASP A 128 2.12 1.94 -8.70
C ASP A 128 3.43 2.23 -9.43
N ARG A 129 3.66 1.55 -10.56
CA ARG A 129 4.87 1.69 -11.38
C ARG A 129 4.51 2.14 -12.77
N TYR A 130 5.24 3.12 -13.28
CA TYR A 130 5.15 3.54 -14.67
C TYR A 130 6.53 3.52 -15.32
N THR A 131 6.60 3.03 -16.56
CA THR A 131 7.82 3.13 -17.37
C THR A 131 7.81 4.47 -18.11
N ILE A 132 8.74 5.35 -17.73
CA ILE A 132 8.95 6.66 -18.37
C ILE A 132 10.35 6.68 -18.96
N ASP A 133 10.46 7.02 -20.24
CA ASP A 133 11.73 7.06 -20.98
C ASP A 133 12.55 5.76 -20.85
N GLY A 134 11.86 4.62 -20.82
CA GLY A 134 12.47 3.29 -20.67
C GLY A 134 12.91 2.93 -19.25
N VAL A 135 12.65 3.80 -18.25
CA VAL A 135 12.98 3.58 -16.84
C VAL A 135 11.69 3.40 -16.05
N THR A 136 11.55 2.27 -15.36
CA THR A 136 10.45 2.05 -14.41
C THR A 136 10.66 2.93 -13.18
N ARG A 137 9.63 3.67 -12.80
CA ARG A 137 9.61 4.56 -11.65
C ARG A 137 8.44 4.20 -10.74
N ASP A 138 8.72 4.07 -9.44
CA ASP A 138 7.68 3.98 -8.42
C ASP A 138 7.00 5.35 -8.26
N MET A 139 5.68 5.36 -8.22
CA MET A 139 4.86 6.56 -8.09
C MET A 139 3.85 6.42 -6.97
N VAL A 140 3.61 7.52 -6.26
CA VAL A 140 2.40 7.70 -5.47
C VAL A 140 1.30 8.16 -6.39
N VAL A 141 0.19 7.43 -6.45
CA VAL A 141 -0.92 7.69 -7.38
C VAL A 141 -2.24 7.85 -6.64
N ALA A 142 -3.13 8.65 -7.22
CA ALA A 142 -4.47 8.86 -6.72
C ALA A 142 -5.39 9.37 -7.81
N VAL A 143 -6.69 9.21 -7.61
CA VAL A 143 -7.72 9.82 -8.46
C VAL A 143 -8.41 10.96 -7.73
N ARG A 144 -8.80 11.98 -8.50
CA ARG A 144 -9.51 13.14 -7.97
C ARG A 144 -11.01 12.82 -7.89
N GLU A 145 -11.42 12.30 -6.75
CA GLU A 145 -12.80 11.91 -6.44
C GLU A 145 -13.72 13.12 -6.23
N ILE A 146 -15.04 12.90 -6.36
CA ILE A 146 -16.05 13.92 -6.03
C ILE A 146 -16.22 14.06 -4.51
N ASN A 147 -16.43 15.30 -4.06
CA ASN A 147 -16.70 15.66 -2.67
C ASN A 147 -17.93 16.58 -2.56
N ILE A 148 -19.11 15.98 -2.43
CA ILE A 148 -20.37 16.73 -2.36
C ILE A 148 -20.41 17.68 -1.16
N ASP A 149 -19.79 17.33 -0.03
CA ASP A 149 -19.75 18.19 1.15
C ASP A 149 -18.91 19.45 0.94
N GLY A 150 -18.00 19.45 -0.04
CA GLY A 150 -17.24 20.62 -0.44
C GLY A 150 -17.96 21.55 -1.42
N ASN A 151 -19.19 21.23 -1.84
CA ASN A 151 -19.99 22.10 -2.69
C ASN A 151 -20.57 23.28 -1.88
N PRO A 152 -20.28 24.55 -2.25
CA PRO A 152 -20.74 25.72 -1.50
C PRO A 152 -22.27 25.94 -1.56
N ASN A 153 -22.94 25.41 -2.59
CA ASN A 153 -24.38 25.61 -2.80
C ASN A 153 -25.09 24.26 -2.91
N ARG A 154 -25.19 23.55 -1.78
CA ARG A 154 -25.82 22.24 -1.72
C ARG A 154 -27.32 22.31 -1.93
N ASN A 155 -27.79 21.55 -2.90
CA ASN A 155 -29.19 21.25 -3.14
C ASN A 155 -29.27 19.96 -3.96
N TRP A 156 -30.45 19.36 -4.05
CA TRP A 156 -30.63 18.09 -4.74
C TRP A 156 -30.16 18.09 -6.21
N ILE A 157 -30.39 19.19 -6.94
CA ILE A 157 -29.95 19.31 -8.33
C ILE A 157 -28.43 19.30 -8.40
N ASN A 158 -27.76 20.11 -7.56
CA ASN A 158 -26.32 20.17 -7.58
C ASN A 158 -25.68 18.85 -7.13
N ASP A 159 -26.21 18.22 -6.09
CA ASP A 159 -25.63 17.01 -5.49
C ASP A 159 -25.83 15.75 -6.37
N HIS A 160 -26.87 15.74 -7.22
CA HIS A 160 -27.23 14.54 -7.99
C HIS A 160 -27.23 14.72 -9.51
N LEU A 161 -27.30 15.94 -10.07
CA LEU A 161 -27.35 16.19 -11.52
C LEU A 161 -26.17 17.01 -12.05
N VAL A 162 -25.61 17.91 -11.23
CA VAL A 162 -24.50 18.79 -11.67
C VAL A 162 -23.15 18.19 -11.29
N TYR A 163 -22.90 17.94 -10.00
CA TYR A 163 -21.64 17.38 -9.50
C TYR A 163 -21.71 15.85 -9.46
N THR A 164 -21.64 15.23 -10.64
CA THR A 164 -21.91 13.80 -10.80
C THR A 164 -20.65 12.93 -10.71
N HIS A 165 -19.46 13.46 -10.98
CA HIS A 165 -18.23 12.67 -11.13
C HIS A 165 -16.99 13.41 -10.62
N GLY A 166 -15.96 12.64 -10.27
CA GLY A 166 -14.59 13.13 -10.07
C GLY A 166 -13.89 13.39 -11.40
N PHE A 167 -12.72 14.04 -11.38
CA PHE A 167 -12.02 14.39 -12.63
C PHE A 167 -10.50 14.38 -12.47
N GLY A 168 -9.84 13.36 -13.03
CA GLY A 168 -8.39 13.30 -13.26
C GLY A 168 -7.64 12.24 -12.43
N PHE A 169 -6.50 11.84 -12.95
CA PHE A 169 -5.51 10.99 -12.29
C PHE A 169 -4.29 11.84 -11.93
N VAL A 170 -3.77 11.67 -10.73
CA VAL A 170 -2.63 12.42 -10.21
C VAL A 170 -1.56 11.43 -9.77
N GLY A 171 -0.34 11.64 -10.27
CA GLY A 171 0.82 10.82 -9.95
C GLY A 171 1.99 11.70 -9.54
N SER A 172 2.73 11.30 -8.50
CA SER A 172 4.00 11.91 -8.14
C SER A 172 5.09 10.86 -8.02
N PHE A 173 6.32 11.20 -8.40
CA PHE A 173 7.46 10.30 -8.21
C PHE A 173 7.66 9.98 -6.72
N GLY A 174 7.87 8.70 -6.39
CA GLY A 174 7.98 8.25 -5.00
C GLY A 174 9.25 8.75 -4.28
N ASN A 175 10.27 9.13 -5.03
CA ASN A 175 11.64 9.38 -4.56
C ASN A 175 12.17 10.78 -4.90
N ILE A 176 11.33 11.66 -5.48
CA ILE A 176 11.74 13.01 -5.90
C ILE A 176 10.93 14.06 -5.15
N GLN A 177 11.64 15.05 -4.62
CA GLN A 177 11.08 16.25 -4.01
C GLN A 177 11.63 17.51 -4.70
N ASP A 178 10.87 18.59 -4.64
CA ASP A 178 11.39 19.92 -4.93
C ASP A 178 12.17 20.51 -3.74
N ILE A 179 12.67 21.73 -3.90
CA ILE A 179 13.45 22.43 -2.87
C ILE A 179 12.65 22.75 -1.59
N ASP A 180 11.33 22.81 -1.68
CA ASP A 180 10.45 23.07 -0.54
C ASP A 180 10.02 21.75 0.15
N GLY A 181 10.44 20.60 -0.38
CA GLY A 181 10.03 19.29 0.12
C GLY A 181 8.66 18.83 -0.37
N LYS A 182 8.13 19.43 -1.44
CA LYS A 182 6.89 19.00 -2.08
C LYS A 182 7.16 17.84 -3.04
N PRO A 183 6.17 16.94 -3.24
CA PRO A 183 6.26 15.92 -4.28
C PRO A 183 6.35 16.54 -5.67
N VAL A 184 7.16 15.93 -6.54
CA VAL A 184 7.19 16.27 -7.97
C VAL A 184 6.15 15.44 -8.72
N PHE A 185 5.14 16.11 -9.25
CA PHE A 185 4.05 15.45 -9.99
C PHE A 185 4.50 15.04 -11.40
N SER A 186 4.27 13.77 -11.74
CA SER A 186 4.43 13.22 -13.10
C SER A 186 3.19 13.47 -13.96
N VAL A 187 2.02 13.52 -13.34
CA VAL A 187 0.74 13.92 -13.94
C VAL A 187 -0.10 14.66 -12.89
N GLY A 188 -0.73 15.76 -13.30
CA GLY A 188 -1.53 16.59 -12.40
C GLY A 188 -2.28 17.69 -13.14
N GLY A 189 -2.94 18.57 -12.40
CA GLY A 189 -3.74 19.67 -12.95
C GLY A 189 -5.17 19.27 -13.31
N ILE A 190 -5.90 20.26 -13.84
CA ILE A 190 -7.25 20.12 -14.39
C ILE A 190 -7.33 21.01 -15.65
N PRO A 191 -7.44 20.44 -16.86
CA PRO A 191 -7.39 19.00 -17.15
C PRO A 191 -6.02 18.38 -16.81
N PRO A 192 -5.95 17.05 -16.54
CA PRO A 192 -4.69 16.42 -16.19
C PRO A 192 -3.71 16.47 -17.37
N GLN A 193 -2.46 16.86 -17.08
CA GLN A 193 -1.35 16.91 -18.01
C GLN A 193 -0.12 16.25 -17.37
N GLY A 194 0.75 15.66 -18.17
CA GLY A 194 1.95 15.00 -17.67
C GLY A 194 2.57 14.00 -18.63
N VAL A 195 3.45 13.16 -18.11
CA VAL A 195 4.24 12.18 -18.87
C VAL A 195 3.54 10.84 -19.08
N LEU A 196 2.32 10.66 -18.57
CA LEU A 196 1.54 9.42 -18.68
C LEU A 196 0.59 9.38 -19.89
N GLY A 197 0.70 10.37 -20.79
CA GLY A 197 -0.11 10.46 -22.00
C GLY A 197 -1.57 10.85 -21.76
N ASP A 198 -2.36 10.83 -22.83
CA ASP A 198 -3.79 11.16 -22.79
C ASP A 198 -4.62 9.97 -22.30
N PHE A 199 -5.64 10.24 -21.49
CA PHE A 199 -6.59 9.23 -21.01
C PHE A 199 -7.96 9.86 -20.76
N GLN A 200 -9.01 9.03 -20.61
CA GLN A 200 -10.32 9.49 -20.15
C GLN A 200 -10.25 9.86 -18.65
N PRO A 201 -10.38 11.14 -18.25
CA PRO A 201 -10.11 11.56 -16.86
C PRO A 201 -11.34 11.48 -15.94
N ARG A 202 -12.55 11.26 -16.45
CA ARG A 202 -13.79 11.34 -15.67
C ARG A 202 -14.02 10.09 -14.83
N ILE A 203 -14.31 10.29 -13.54
CA ILE A 203 -14.48 9.23 -12.53
C ILE A 203 -15.94 9.22 -12.06
N TYR A 204 -16.78 8.49 -12.79
CA TYR A 204 -18.18 8.22 -12.42
C TYR A 204 -18.29 7.05 -11.43
N PHE A 205 -17.28 6.20 -11.37
CA PHE A 205 -17.19 5.06 -10.47
C PHE A 205 -15.85 5.16 -9.74
N GLY A 206 -15.92 5.45 -8.45
CA GLY A 206 -14.77 5.72 -7.59
C GLY A 206 -15.08 5.38 -6.15
N GLU A 207 -14.20 5.69 -5.21
CA GLU A 207 -14.38 5.28 -3.81
C GLU A 207 -15.18 6.32 -2.98
N LYS A 208 -15.30 7.56 -3.47
CA LYS A 208 -16.14 8.59 -2.86
C LYS A 208 -17.20 9.05 -3.85
N ASN A 209 -18.46 8.73 -3.57
CA ASN A 209 -19.58 9.14 -4.41
C ASN A 209 -20.80 9.47 -3.57
N PRO A 210 -21.72 10.32 -4.08
CA PRO A 210 -23.09 10.34 -3.59
C PRO A 210 -23.75 8.96 -3.77
N GLU A 211 -24.80 8.71 -2.99
CA GLU A 211 -25.58 7.46 -3.03
C GLU A 211 -26.05 7.11 -4.45
N TYR A 212 -26.44 8.13 -5.21
CA TYR A 212 -26.75 8.04 -6.63
C TYR A 212 -26.45 9.36 -7.34
N SER A 213 -26.32 9.29 -8.67
CA SER A 213 -26.34 10.46 -9.54
C SER A 213 -27.19 10.18 -10.78
N ILE A 214 -27.80 11.23 -11.28
CA ILE A 214 -28.59 11.28 -12.50
C ILE A 214 -27.69 11.94 -13.54
N ILE A 215 -27.36 11.20 -14.60
CA ILE A 215 -26.32 11.53 -15.56
C ILE A 215 -26.86 11.44 -16.98
N GLY A 216 -26.15 12.05 -17.92
CA GLY A 216 -26.53 12.08 -19.33
C GLY A 216 -27.77 12.93 -19.57
N GLY A 217 -28.18 12.97 -20.84
CA GLY A 217 -29.20 13.88 -21.33
C GLY A 217 -28.74 15.33 -21.38
N THR A 218 -29.43 16.13 -22.18
CA THR A 218 -29.19 17.58 -22.30
C THR A 218 -30.47 18.35 -22.00
N THR A 219 -30.34 19.58 -21.51
CA THR A 219 -31.47 20.48 -21.34
C THR A 219 -31.30 21.63 -22.31
N ASP A 220 -32.26 21.84 -23.20
CA ASP A 220 -32.19 22.84 -24.27
C ASP A 220 -30.93 22.73 -25.15
N GLY A 221 -30.41 21.51 -25.30
CA GLY A 221 -29.17 21.23 -26.06
C GLY A 221 -27.88 21.38 -25.26
N GLU A 222 -27.96 21.87 -24.02
CA GLU A 222 -26.80 22.11 -23.15
C GLU A 222 -26.54 20.94 -22.19
N ALA A 223 -25.26 20.70 -21.91
CA ALA A 223 -24.81 19.73 -20.93
C ALA A 223 -25.09 20.22 -19.50
N VAL A 224 -25.65 19.34 -18.66
CA VAL A 224 -26.04 19.66 -17.27
C VAL A 224 -24.91 19.36 -16.29
N GLU A 225 -24.14 18.31 -16.54
CA GLU A 225 -23.11 17.84 -15.61
C GLU A 225 -21.89 18.76 -15.67
N PHE A 226 -21.42 19.19 -14.51
CA PHE A 226 -20.18 19.95 -14.40
C PHE A 226 -18.98 19.04 -14.68
N ASP A 227 -18.03 19.50 -15.49
CA ASP A 227 -16.81 18.76 -15.84
C ASP A 227 -15.61 19.35 -15.07
N TYR A 228 -15.24 20.60 -15.37
CA TYR A 228 -14.17 21.30 -14.65
C TYR A 228 -14.21 22.82 -14.85
N PRO A 229 -13.54 23.62 -13.98
CA PRO A 229 -13.42 25.06 -14.17
C PRO A 229 -12.59 25.37 -15.41
N ASP A 230 -13.07 26.29 -16.25
CA ASP A 230 -12.39 26.66 -17.48
C ASP A 230 -12.55 28.16 -17.75
N ASP A 231 -11.47 28.91 -17.59
CA ASP A 231 -11.46 30.37 -17.81
C ASP A 231 -11.65 30.73 -19.29
N ALA A 232 -11.43 29.80 -20.22
CA ALA A 232 -11.70 30.00 -21.64
C ALA A 232 -13.21 29.88 -21.97
N SER A 233 -14.00 29.28 -21.08
CA SER A 233 -15.45 29.13 -21.26
C SER A 233 -16.19 30.39 -20.78
N ALA A 234 -17.22 30.82 -21.51
CA ALA A 234 -17.93 32.08 -21.24
C ALA A 234 -18.60 32.16 -19.85
N ASN A 235 -18.91 31.01 -19.26
CA ASN A 235 -19.48 30.86 -17.92
C ASN A 235 -18.45 30.39 -16.87
N GLY A 236 -17.16 30.35 -17.22
CA GLY A 236 -16.06 29.95 -16.33
C GLY A 236 -16.00 28.45 -16.02
N GLN A 237 -16.77 27.62 -16.72
CA GLN A 237 -16.79 26.18 -16.52
C GLN A 237 -17.05 25.42 -17.81
N LYS A 238 -16.49 24.21 -17.89
CA LYS A 238 -16.84 23.23 -18.89
C LYS A 238 -17.87 22.26 -18.31
N ASN A 239 -18.86 21.92 -19.12
CA ASN A 239 -19.86 20.92 -18.81
C ASN A 239 -19.67 19.69 -19.71
N TYR A 240 -20.22 18.57 -19.26
CA TYR A 240 -20.17 17.30 -19.97
C TYR A 240 -21.53 16.61 -19.98
N THR A 241 -21.78 15.81 -21.01
CA THR A 241 -22.91 14.90 -21.06
C THR A 241 -22.35 13.48 -21.09
N TYR A 242 -22.70 12.70 -20.08
CA TYR A 242 -22.26 11.33 -20.00
C TYR A 242 -22.63 10.51 -21.25
N THR A 243 -21.63 9.88 -21.86
CA THR A 243 -21.78 9.03 -23.06
C THR A 243 -21.46 7.57 -22.81
N GLY A 244 -21.07 7.21 -21.58
CA GLY A 244 -20.71 5.84 -21.24
C GLY A 244 -21.91 4.87 -21.21
N LYS A 245 -21.57 3.58 -21.18
CA LYS A 245 -22.55 2.48 -21.21
C LYS A 245 -23.27 2.33 -19.88
N GLY A 246 -22.61 2.69 -18.78
CA GLY A 246 -23.08 2.54 -17.41
C GLY A 246 -24.39 3.29 -17.12
N GLY A 247 -25.04 2.91 -16.02
CA GLY A 247 -26.29 3.50 -15.55
C GLY A 247 -27.56 2.82 -16.07
N VAL A 248 -28.65 2.98 -15.31
CA VAL A 248 -29.97 2.46 -15.65
C VAL A 248 -30.77 3.57 -16.33
N PRO A 249 -31.40 3.33 -17.50
CA PRO A 249 -32.22 4.34 -18.17
C PRO A 249 -33.36 4.87 -17.27
N MET A 250 -33.46 6.19 -17.18
CA MET A 250 -34.46 6.90 -16.37
C MET A 250 -35.38 7.78 -17.23
N GLY A 251 -35.38 7.56 -18.54
CA GLY A 251 -36.17 8.35 -19.49
C GLY A 251 -37.68 8.25 -19.31
N SER A 252 -38.18 7.08 -18.90
CA SER A 252 -39.63 6.84 -18.77
C SER A 252 -40.20 7.31 -17.43
N ILE A 253 -41.45 7.77 -17.42
CA ILE A 253 -42.17 8.17 -16.19
C ILE A 253 -42.22 7.00 -15.19
N PHE A 254 -42.37 5.76 -15.68
CA PHE A 254 -42.38 4.57 -14.83
C PHE A 254 -41.02 4.35 -14.14
N SER A 255 -39.90 4.43 -14.88
CA SER A 255 -38.56 4.33 -14.30
C SER A 255 -38.34 5.42 -13.25
N ARG A 256 -38.72 6.66 -13.55
CA ARG A 256 -38.63 7.79 -12.62
C ARG A 256 -39.44 7.55 -11.36
N LEU A 257 -40.65 7.00 -11.46
CA LEU A 257 -41.50 6.67 -10.31
C LEU A 257 -40.86 5.61 -9.41
N LEU A 258 -40.28 4.56 -10.00
CA LEU A 258 -39.60 3.51 -9.22
C LEU A 258 -38.40 4.06 -8.45
N PHE A 259 -37.58 4.91 -9.07
CA PHE A 259 -36.45 5.54 -8.40
C PHE A 259 -36.89 6.60 -7.39
N ALA A 260 -37.95 7.37 -7.67
CA ALA A 260 -38.54 8.30 -6.72
C ALA A 260 -39.02 7.60 -5.45
N ILE A 261 -39.60 6.41 -5.57
CA ILE A 261 -39.99 5.58 -4.42
C ILE A 261 -38.75 5.04 -3.70
N LYS A 262 -37.78 4.48 -4.43
CA LYS A 262 -36.56 3.87 -3.86
C LYS A 262 -35.75 4.88 -3.03
N TYR A 263 -35.54 6.07 -3.57
CA TYR A 263 -34.74 7.14 -2.97
C TYR A 263 -35.59 8.17 -2.22
N GLN A 264 -36.90 7.95 -2.12
CA GLN A 264 -37.87 8.83 -1.46
C GLN A 264 -37.78 10.29 -1.93
N GLU A 265 -37.56 10.50 -3.23
CA GLU A 265 -37.26 11.81 -3.81
C GLU A 265 -38.19 12.13 -4.98
N GLN A 266 -39.19 12.96 -4.70
CA GLN A 266 -40.23 13.42 -5.62
C GLN A 266 -39.68 14.28 -6.78
N ARG A 267 -38.54 14.94 -6.61
CA ARG A 267 -37.90 15.74 -7.67
C ARG A 267 -37.49 14.89 -8.89
N MET A 268 -37.29 13.58 -8.72
CA MET A 268 -37.03 12.66 -9.83
C MET A 268 -38.18 12.58 -10.85
N LEU A 269 -39.42 12.86 -10.42
CA LEU A 269 -40.59 12.89 -11.29
C LEU A 269 -40.83 14.27 -11.90
N LEU A 270 -40.49 15.32 -11.16
CA LEU A 270 -40.90 16.70 -11.46
C LEU A 270 -39.83 17.52 -12.18
N SER A 271 -38.56 17.12 -12.09
CA SER A 271 -37.45 17.87 -12.70
C SER A 271 -37.46 17.76 -14.22
N ASN A 272 -37.38 18.90 -14.90
CA ASN A 272 -37.23 19.01 -16.35
C ASN A 272 -35.81 18.67 -16.84
N LEU A 273 -34.83 18.62 -15.93
CA LEU A 273 -33.45 18.19 -16.24
C LEU A 273 -33.37 16.68 -16.50
N ILE A 274 -34.41 15.92 -16.16
CA ILE A 274 -34.52 14.49 -16.46
C ILE A 274 -35.34 14.33 -17.74
N ASN A 275 -34.71 13.79 -18.78
CA ASN A 275 -35.30 13.56 -20.10
C ASN A 275 -35.10 12.10 -20.54
N ALA A 276 -35.46 11.79 -21.79
CA ALA A 276 -35.43 10.43 -22.33
C ALA A 276 -34.03 9.79 -22.33
N ASP A 277 -32.98 10.60 -22.41
CA ASP A 277 -31.58 10.16 -22.53
C ASP A 277 -30.87 10.07 -21.16
N THR A 278 -31.54 10.51 -20.10
CA THR A 278 -31.01 10.48 -18.73
C THR A 278 -30.93 9.06 -18.19
N LYS A 279 -29.84 8.77 -17.47
CA LYS A 279 -29.61 7.55 -16.72
C LYS A 279 -29.43 7.86 -15.23
N ILE A 280 -29.65 6.87 -14.39
CA ILE A 280 -29.26 6.92 -12.97
C ILE A 280 -28.14 5.91 -12.71
N ILE A 281 -27.09 6.35 -12.04
CA ILE A 281 -26.00 5.51 -11.53
C ILE A 281 -26.06 5.46 -10.00
N PHE A 282 -25.79 4.27 -9.47
CA PHE A 282 -25.72 3.94 -8.05
C PHE A 282 -24.80 2.71 -7.91
N ASP A 283 -24.46 2.31 -6.68
CA ASP A 283 -23.43 1.29 -6.42
C ASP A 283 -22.14 1.62 -7.18
N ARG A 284 -21.57 2.78 -6.85
CA ARG A 284 -20.47 3.39 -7.61
C ARG A 284 -19.08 2.98 -7.11
N ASP A 285 -19.01 2.53 -5.86
CA ASP A 285 -17.81 1.99 -5.24
C ASP A 285 -17.30 0.74 -6.00
N PRO A 286 -16.05 0.76 -6.51
CA PRO A 286 -15.48 -0.33 -7.29
C PRO A 286 -15.57 -1.69 -6.59
N ARG A 287 -15.24 -1.75 -5.30
CA ARG A 287 -15.25 -3.00 -4.53
C ARG A 287 -16.67 -3.52 -4.33
N LEU A 288 -17.63 -2.64 -4.00
CA LEU A 288 -19.04 -2.99 -3.88
C LEU A 288 -19.59 -3.55 -5.20
N ARG A 289 -19.21 -2.97 -6.34
CA ARG A 289 -19.62 -3.47 -7.66
C ARG A 289 -19.12 -4.87 -7.92
N VAL A 290 -17.84 -5.11 -7.69
CA VAL A 290 -17.26 -6.45 -7.84
C VAL A 290 -17.96 -7.44 -6.91
N ALA A 291 -18.24 -7.05 -5.66
CA ALA A 291 -18.94 -7.91 -4.69
C ALA A 291 -20.36 -8.26 -5.14
N LYS A 292 -21.06 -7.35 -5.83
CA LYS A 292 -22.38 -7.62 -6.42
C LYS A 292 -22.32 -8.54 -7.64
N VAL A 293 -21.26 -8.46 -8.44
CA VAL A 293 -21.05 -9.33 -9.61
C VAL A 293 -20.60 -10.74 -9.20
N ALA A 294 -19.73 -10.84 -8.20
CA ALA A 294 -19.17 -12.10 -7.72
C ALA A 294 -19.17 -12.17 -6.18
N PRO A 295 -20.34 -12.39 -5.54
CA PRO A 295 -20.47 -12.42 -4.07
C PRO A 295 -19.75 -13.59 -3.40
N TRP A 296 -19.25 -14.54 -4.18
CA TRP A 296 -18.47 -15.69 -3.73
C TRP A 296 -16.97 -15.39 -3.56
N LEU A 297 -16.50 -14.24 -4.06
CA LEU A 297 -15.15 -13.76 -3.81
C LEU A 297 -15.10 -12.96 -2.52
N LYS A 298 -14.03 -13.16 -1.75
CA LYS A 298 -13.61 -12.14 -0.78
C LYS A 298 -12.71 -11.16 -1.51
N LEU A 299 -12.95 -9.87 -1.34
CA LEU A 299 -12.21 -8.84 -2.07
C LEU A 299 -11.20 -8.18 -1.14
N ASP A 300 -10.04 -7.85 -1.69
CA ASP A 300 -9.03 -7.03 -1.01
C ASP A 300 -9.60 -5.67 -0.63
N GLY A 301 -9.20 -5.17 0.54
CA GLY A 301 -9.72 -3.94 1.13
C GLY A 301 -9.25 -2.66 0.45
N ASP A 302 -8.20 -2.71 -0.39
CA ASP A 302 -7.55 -1.55 -0.99
C ASP A 302 -7.52 -1.62 -2.55
N PRO A 303 -8.63 -1.24 -3.22
CA PRO A 303 -8.65 -1.05 -4.67
C PRO A 303 -7.66 0.04 -5.09
N TYR A 304 -6.89 -0.18 -6.15
CA TYR A 304 -5.93 0.80 -6.62
C TYR A 304 -6.20 1.27 -8.05
N PRO A 305 -6.05 2.58 -8.35
CA PRO A 305 -6.28 3.11 -9.68
C PRO A 305 -5.02 2.98 -10.54
N ALA A 306 -5.19 2.60 -11.81
CA ALA A 306 -4.15 2.62 -12.83
C ALA A 306 -4.68 3.17 -14.16
N ILE A 307 -3.80 3.78 -14.95
CA ILE A 307 -4.13 4.14 -16.33
C ILE A 307 -3.87 2.89 -17.18
N VAL A 308 -4.94 2.28 -17.68
CA VAL A 308 -4.92 1.05 -18.47
C VAL A 308 -5.67 1.29 -19.78
N ASP A 309 -4.97 1.15 -20.91
CA ASP A 309 -5.50 1.33 -22.25
C ASP A 309 -6.20 2.70 -22.40
N ASN A 310 -5.51 3.77 -21.98
CA ASN A 310 -5.97 5.17 -21.96
C ASN A 310 -7.22 5.43 -21.09
N ARG A 311 -7.48 4.59 -20.10
CA ARG A 311 -8.63 4.74 -19.18
C ARG A 311 -8.20 4.50 -17.75
N ILE A 312 -8.78 5.24 -16.82
CA ILE A 312 -8.60 4.96 -15.39
C ILE A 312 -9.39 3.68 -15.07
N GLN A 313 -8.69 2.64 -14.64
CA GLN A 313 -9.29 1.40 -14.15
C GLN A 313 -8.90 1.20 -12.69
N TRP A 314 -9.88 0.84 -11.88
CA TRP A 314 -9.65 0.28 -10.56
C TRP A 314 -9.28 -1.18 -10.69
N VAL A 315 -8.17 -1.59 -10.10
CA VAL A 315 -7.77 -2.99 -10.01
C VAL A 315 -8.06 -3.48 -8.59
N ILE A 316 -8.74 -4.63 -8.48
CA ILE A 316 -9.17 -5.21 -7.21
C ILE A 316 -8.79 -6.68 -7.19
N ASP A 317 -8.17 -7.11 -6.10
CA ASP A 317 -7.81 -8.50 -5.90
C ASP A 317 -8.98 -9.31 -5.32
N GLY A 318 -9.25 -10.46 -5.94
CA GLY A 318 -10.33 -11.36 -5.59
C GLY A 318 -9.81 -12.70 -5.08
N TYR A 319 -10.21 -13.04 -3.86
CA TYR A 319 -9.79 -14.23 -3.16
C TYR A 319 -10.87 -15.31 -3.17
N THR A 320 -10.49 -16.53 -3.55
CA THR A 320 -11.26 -17.71 -3.15
C THR A 320 -10.80 -18.13 -1.77
N THR A 321 -11.75 -18.57 -0.94
CA THR A 321 -11.46 -19.02 0.42
C THR A 321 -12.27 -20.26 0.77
N SER A 322 -11.79 -21.00 1.77
CA SER A 322 -12.52 -22.12 2.37
C SER A 322 -12.21 -22.20 3.86
N SER A 323 -13.14 -22.78 4.62
CA SER A 323 -12.97 -23.17 6.03
C SER A 323 -12.81 -24.69 6.20
N GLY A 324 -12.77 -25.44 5.09
CA GLY A 324 -12.77 -26.90 5.08
C GLY A 324 -11.45 -27.57 4.69
N TYR A 325 -10.34 -26.83 4.58
CA TYR A 325 -9.06 -27.42 4.17
C TYR A 325 -8.49 -28.33 5.27
N PRO A 326 -8.25 -29.64 5.00
CA PRO A 326 -7.83 -30.58 6.03
C PRO A 326 -6.49 -30.21 6.66
N TYR A 327 -6.39 -30.36 7.98
CA TYR A 327 -5.19 -30.09 8.77
C TYR A 327 -4.66 -28.65 8.68
N SER A 328 -5.34 -27.71 8.04
CA SER A 328 -4.90 -26.31 8.00
C SER A 328 -5.38 -25.54 9.22
N ARG A 329 -4.53 -24.63 9.73
CA ARG A 329 -4.89 -23.69 10.79
C ARG A 329 -5.97 -22.73 10.32
N THR A 330 -6.91 -22.46 11.20
CA THR A 330 -7.90 -21.40 11.00
C THR A 330 -7.32 -20.04 11.37
N VAL A 331 -7.55 -19.07 10.49
CA VAL A 331 -7.23 -17.65 10.67
C VAL A 331 -8.53 -16.84 10.61
N ASP A 332 -8.67 -15.90 11.52
CA ASP A 332 -9.68 -14.85 11.41
C ASP A 332 -9.15 -13.74 10.51
N VAL A 333 -9.79 -13.55 9.35
CA VAL A 333 -9.23 -12.70 8.30
C VAL A 333 -9.13 -11.25 8.75
N SER A 334 -10.18 -10.70 9.37
CA SER A 334 -10.18 -9.30 9.80
C SER A 334 -9.10 -9.02 10.85
N GLY A 335 -8.90 -9.92 11.81
CA GLY A 335 -7.81 -9.81 12.77
C GLY A 335 -6.43 -9.87 12.12
N ALA A 336 -6.23 -10.76 11.14
CA ALA A 336 -4.95 -10.92 10.44
C ALA A 336 -4.64 -9.77 9.47
N THR A 337 -5.65 -9.05 8.98
CA THR A 337 -5.49 -7.92 8.08
C THR A 337 -5.47 -6.56 8.79
N THR A 338 -5.68 -6.52 10.11
CA THR A 338 -5.65 -5.28 10.90
C THR A 338 -4.21 -4.84 11.18
N ASP A 339 -3.87 -3.60 10.84
CA ASP A 339 -2.59 -2.94 11.09
C ASP A 339 -2.76 -1.44 11.42
N ALA A 340 -1.64 -0.71 11.52
CA ALA A 340 -1.65 0.70 11.88
C ALA A 340 -2.42 1.61 10.89
N LEU A 341 -2.60 1.20 9.63
CA LEU A 341 -3.28 2.00 8.60
C LEU A 341 -4.80 1.81 8.63
N ASN A 342 -5.27 0.62 8.99
CA ASN A 342 -6.69 0.27 8.86
C ASN A 342 -7.41 -0.06 10.18
N ILE A 343 -6.76 0.06 11.34
CA ILE A 343 -7.39 -0.21 12.65
C ILE A 343 -8.64 0.62 12.96
N ASN A 344 -8.79 1.80 12.33
CA ASN A 344 -9.95 2.68 12.47
C ASN A 344 -10.80 2.78 11.19
N SER A 345 -10.59 1.87 10.23
CA SER A 345 -11.19 1.98 8.90
C SER A 345 -12.69 1.69 8.88
N ASN A 346 -13.34 2.22 7.84
CA ASN A 346 -14.79 2.13 7.61
C ASN A 346 -15.22 0.65 7.46
N PRO A 347 -16.35 0.20 8.05
CA PRO A 347 -16.91 -1.13 7.80
C PRO A 347 -17.08 -1.46 6.32
N LEU A 348 -17.21 -0.43 5.47
CA LEU A 348 -17.26 -0.60 4.03
C LEU A 348 -15.95 -1.06 3.43
N THR A 349 -14.75 -0.75 3.95
CA THR A 349 -13.45 -1.25 3.42
C THR A 349 -12.94 -2.49 4.16
N ALA A 350 -13.47 -2.78 5.36
CA ALA A 350 -13.12 -3.98 6.11
C ALA A 350 -13.46 -5.28 5.34
N ILE A 351 -12.56 -6.26 5.38
CA ILE A 351 -12.88 -7.62 4.93
C ILE A 351 -13.90 -8.20 5.91
N PRO A 352 -15.05 -8.74 5.44
CA PRO A 352 -16.06 -9.32 6.33
C PRO A 352 -15.46 -10.34 7.29
N ASN A 353 -15.76 -10.20 8.59
CA ASN A 353 -15.35 -11.14 9.64
C ASN A 353 -15.68 -12.56 9.21
N SER A 354 -14.63 -13.36 9.04
CA SER A 354 -14.78 -14.72 8.55
C SER A 354 -13.54 -15.53 8.89
N THR A 355 -13.79 -16.74 9.37
CA THR A 355 -12.75 -17.70 9.66
C THR A 355 -12.48 -18.55 8.43
N ILE A 356 -11.21 -18.61 8.01
CA ILE A 356 -10.76 -19.41 6.87
C ILE A 356 -9.60 -20.28 7.27
N ASN A 357 -9.38 -21.36 6.53
CA ASN A 357 -8.16 -22.14 6.61
C ASN A 357 -7.55 -22.40 5.21
N TYR A 358 -7.99 -21.64 4.20
CA TYR A 358 -7.49 -21.65 2.83
C TYR A 358 -7.79 -20.32 2.15
N ILE A 359 -6.81 -19.81 1.39
CA ILE A 359 -6.95 -18.60 0.57
C ILE A 359 -6.07 -18.66 -0.67
N ARG A 360 -6.60 -18.18 -1.80
CA ARG A 360 -5.82 -17.94 -3.03
C ARG A 360 -6.22 -16.60 -3.64
N ASN A 361 -5.23 -15.89 -4.17
CA ASN A 361 -5.44 -14.76 -5.08
C ASN A 361 -5.80 -15.31 -6.45
N SER A 362 -7.09 -15.59 -6.62
CA SER A 362 -7.59 -16.37 -7.75
C SER A 362 -8.11 -15.50 -8.87
N VAL A 363 -8.60 -14.30 -8.56
CA VAL A 363 -9.20 -13.40 -9.54
C VAL A 363 -8.55 -12.03 -9.45
N LYS A 364 -8.26 -11.44 -10.62
CA LYS A 364 -8.00 -10.01 -10.77
C LYS A 364 -9.26 -9.38 -11.34
N ALA A 365 -9.86 -8.44 -10.65
CA ALA A 365 -11.03 -7.71 -11.13
C ALA A 365 -10.61 -6.31 -11.58
N THR A 366 -11.24 -5.79 -12.63
CA THR A 366 -11.15 -4.38 -12.99
C THR A 366 -12.52 -3.72 -13.00
N VAL A 367 -12.57 -2.45 -12.60
CA VAL A 367 -13.74 -1.58 -12.75
C VAL A 367 -13.33 -0.34 -13.50
N ASP A 368 -13.95 -0.12 -14.64
CA ASP A 368 -13.75 1.11 -15.42
C ASP A 368 -14.28 2.32 -14.66
N ALA A 369 -13.44 3.32 -14.38
CA ALA A 369 -13.85 4.48 -13.59
C ALA A 369 -14.88 5.36 -14.32
N TYR A 370 -14.99 5.28 -15.64
CA TYR A 370 -15.92 6.06 -16.44
C TYR A 370 -17.27 5.37 -16.62
N ASP A 371 -17.32 4.07 -16.90
CA ASP A 371 -18.59 3.37 -17.15
C ASP A 371 -18.97 2.24 -16.20
N GLY A 372 -18.12 1.93 -15.23
CA GLY A 372 -18.40 0.97 -14.17
C GLY A 372 -18.50 -0.47 -14.68
N THR A 373 -18.00 -0.74 -15.90
CA THR A 373 -17.87 -2.10 -16.44
C THR A 373 -16.95 -2.90 -15.50
N VAL A 374 -17.47 -4.00 -14.96
CA VAL A 374 -16.70 -4.94 -14.16
C VAL A 374 -16.19 -6.06 -15.06
N THR A 375 -14.89 -6.35 -15.01
CA THR A 375 -14.31 -7.51 -15.68
C THR A 375 -13.54 -8.36 -14.67
N LEU A 376 -13.76 -9.67 -14.68
CA LEU A 376 -13.07 -10.62 -13.81
C LEU A 376 -12.13 -11.47 -14.65
N TYR A 377 -10.88 -11.61 -14.23
CA TYR A 377 -9.86 -12.43 -14.89
C TYR A 377 -9.37 -13.54 -13.96
N ALA A 378 -9.32 -14.78 -14.46
CA ALA A 378 -8.77 -15.91 -13.72
C ALA A 378 -7.25 -15.77 -13.58
N TRP A 379 -6.76 -15.42 -12.39
CA TRP A 379 -5.34 -15.18 -12.14
C TRP A 379 -4.59 -16.45 -11.72
N ASP A 380 -5.13 -17.19 -10.74
CA ASP A 380 -4.63 -18.52 -10.35
C ASP A 380 -5.48 -19.60 -11.02
N GLU A 381 -5.11 -19.96 -12.24
CA GLU A 381 -5.81 -20.98 -13.03
C GLU A 381 -5.69 -22.39 -12.43
N LYS A 382 -4.83 -22.59 -11.43
CA LYS A 382 -4.65 -23.87 -10.73
C LYS A 382 -5.51 -23.99 -9.47
N ASP A 383 -6.22 -22.93 -9.08
CA ASP A 383 -7.09 -22.95 -7.92
C ASP A 383 -8.35 -23.82 -8.17
N PRO A 384 -8.54 -24.94 -7.43
CA PRO A 384 -9.71 -25.78 -7.57
C PRO A 384 -11.03 -25.10 -7.13
N VAL A 385 -10.98 -24.14 -6.22
CA VAL A 385 -12.16 -23.38 -5.76
C VAL A 385 -12.62 -22.45 -6.87
N LEU A 386 -11.70 -21.70 -7.50
CA LEU A 386 -12.01 -20.90 -8.68
C LEU A 386 -12.56 -21.77 -9.81
N ALA A 387 -11.91 -22.88 -10.12
CA ALA A 387 -12.36 -23.78 -11.18
C ALA A 387 -13.78 -24.30 -10.94
N SER A 388 -14.18 -24.48 -9.67
CA SER A 388 -15.54 -24.87 -9.30
C SER A 388 -16.55 -23.74 -9.54
N TRP A 389 -16.20 -22.50 -9.18
CA TRP A 389 -17.05 -21.33 -9.44
C TRP A 389 -17.19 -21.01 -10.94
N MET A 390 -16.11 -21.12 -11.70
CA MET A 390 -16.14 -20.93 -13.17
C MET A 390 -17.02 -21.98 -13.87
N LYS A 391 -17.11 -23.20 -13.32
CA LYS A 391 -18.04 -24.23 -13.80
C LYS A 391 -19.50 -23.92 -13.44
N ALA A 392 -19.74 -23.42 -12.23
CA ALA A 392 -21.08 -23.07 -11.76
C ALA A 392 -21.64 -21.84 -12.50
N PHE A 393 -20.78 -20.89 -12.86
CA PHE A 393 -21.13 -19.64 -13.53
C PHE A 393 -20.27 -19.38 -14.78
N PRO A 394 -20.53 -20.13 -15.88
CA PRO A 394 -19.75 -20.02 -17.09
C PRO A 394 -19.83 -18.61 -17.71
N GLY A 395 -18.70 -18.08 -18.16
CA GLY A 395 -18.60 -16.79 -18.85
C GLY A 395 -18.50 -15.55 -17.95
N ILE A 396 -18.63 -15.70 -16.62
CA ILE A 396 -18.46 -14.57 -15.68
C ILE A 396 -16.98 -14.18 -15.51
N VAL A 397 -16.07 -15.16 -15.53
CA VAL A 397 -14.63 -14.96 -15.38
C VAL A 397 -13.94 -15.23 -16.72
N LYS A 398 -13.18 -14.24 -17.19
CA LYS A 398 -12.37 -14.29 -18.41
C LYS A 398 -11.03 -14.97 -18.17
N ALA A 399 -10.40 -15.43 -19.25
CA ALA A 399 -9.07 -16.01 -19.17
C ALA A 399 -8.01 -14.95 -18.86
N LYS A 400 -6.92 -15.36 -18.18
CA LYS A 400 -5.77 -14.47 -17.92
C LYS A 400 -5.20 -13.85 -19.20
N SER A 401 -5.20 -14.62 -20.29
CA SER A 401 -4.71 -14.20 -21.59
C SER A 401 -5.50 -13.05 -22.24
N GLU A 402 -6.69 -12.74 -21.73
CA GLU A 402 -7.50 -11.60 -22.19
C GLU A 402 -7.12 -10.28 -21.50
N MET A 403 -6.27 -10.32 -20.47
CA MET A 403 -5.73 -9.09 -19.86
C MET A 403 -4.79 -8.40 -20.85
N SER A 404 -4.94 -7.09 -21.03
CA SER A 404 -4.03 -6.30 -21.85
C SER A 404 -2.62 -6.29 -21.23
N LYS A 405 -1.59 -6.07 -22.05
CA LYS A 405 -0.22 -5.94 -21.55
C LYS A 405 -0.09 -4.80 -20.55
N ASP A 406 -0.82 -3.71 -20.81
CA ASP A 406 -0.87 -2.54 -19.95
C ASP A 406 -1.49 -2.88 -18.58
N LEU A 407 -2.62 -3.60 -18.56
CA LEU A 407 -3.21 -4.10 -17.31
C LEU A 407 -2.24 -5.01 -16.54
N ILE A 408 -1.55 -5.92 -17.24
CA ILE A 408 -0.60 -6.84 -16.62
C ILE A 408 0.56 -6.10 -15.95
N SER A 409 1.07 -5.00 -16.53
CA SER A 409 2.16 -4.20 -15.91
C SER A 409 1.76 -3.56 -14.58
N HIS A 410 0.47 -3.31 -14.36
CA HIS A 410 -0.05 -2.73 -13.12
C HIS A 410 -0.45 -3.79 -12.07
N VAL A 411 -0.35 -5.08 -12.37
CA VAL A 411 -0.63 -6.12 -11.38
C VAL A 411 0.43 -6.12 -10.28
N ARG A 412 -0.01 -6.08 -9.01
CA ARG A 412 0.83 -6.23 -7.81
C ARG A 412 0.45 -7.50 -7.01
N TYR A 413 1.33 -7.95 -6.11
CA TYR A 413 1.00 -9.04 -5.20
C TYR A 413 0.06 -8.53 -4.11
N PRO A 414 -1.09 -9.17 -3.82
CA PRO A 414 -2.14 -8.52 -3.02
C PRO A 414 -1.77 -8.30 -1.56
N GLU A 415 -2.20 -7.17 -1.02
CA GLU A 415 -1.80 -6.72 0.32
C GLU A 415 -2.47 -7.55 1.41
N ASP A 416 -3.78 -7.77 1.34
CA ASP A 416 -4.49 -8.53 2.39
C ASP A 416 -4.13 -10.01 2.39
N LEU A 417 -3.89 -10.59 1.21
CA LEU A 417 -3.33 -11.95 1.13
C LEU A 417 -1.97 -12.00 1.84
N PHE A 418 -1.10 -11.02 1.58
CA PHE A 418 0.21 -10.98 2.21
C PHE A 418 0.12 -10.75 3.72
N ARG A 419 -0.84 -9.94 4.21
CA ARG A 419 -1.13 -9.77 5.64
C ARG A 419 -1.52 -11.10 6.31
N VAL A 420 -2.42 -11.86 5.68
CA VAL A 420 -2.80 -13.21 6.16
C VAL A 420 -1.59 -14.16 6.13
N GLN A 421 -0.83 -14.15 5.03
CA GLN A 421 0.33 -15.01 4.86
C GLN A 421 1.45 -14.72 5.85
N ARG A 422 1.75 -13.45 6.15
CA ARG A 422 2.79 -13.09 7.13
C ARG A 422 2.38 -13.45 8.55
N ASP A 423 1.09 -13.34 8.90
CA ASP A 423 0.57 -13.83 10.18
C ASP A 423 0.79 -15.35 10.32
N VAL A 424 0.40 -16.12 9.30
CA VAL A 424 0.64 -17.57 9.27
C VAL A 424 2.14 -17.88 9.30
N LEU A 425 2.94 -17.21 8.47
CA LEU A 425 4.39 -17.45 8.37
C LEU A 425 5.12 -17.17 9.68
N SER A 426 4.61 -16.25 10.52
CA SER A 426 5.17 -15.96 11.85
C SER A 426 5.33 -17.20 12.73
N LEU A 427 4.49 -18.22 12.52
CA LEU A 427 4.57 -19.51 13.20
C LEU A 427 5.06 -20.63 12.27
N TYR A 428 4.55 -20.65 11.04
CA TYR A 428 4.71 -21.77 10.10
C TYR A 428 5.98 -21.69 9.24
N HIS A 429 6.89 -20.74 9.51
CA HIS A 429 8.28 -20.84 9.05
C HIS A 429 9.02 -21.98 9.77
N VAL A 430 8.61 -22.35 10.99
CA VAL A 430 9.15 -23.51 11.72
C VAL A 430 8.60 -24.80 11.12
N LYS A 431 9.43 -25.49 10.34
CA LYS A 431 9.01 -26.68 9.56
C LYS A 431 9.06 -28.01 10.34
N ASN A 432 9.75 -28.05 11.47
CA ASN A 432 9.94 -29.27 12.26
C ASN A 432 8.92 -29.35 13.41
N ALA A 433 8.18 -30.45 13.49
CA ALA A 433 7.13 -30.64 14.50
C ALA A 433 7.61 -30.53 15.96
N ASN A 434 8.80 -31.03 16.30
CA ASN A 434 9.33 -30.95 17.67
C ASN A 434 9.69 -29.50 18.03
N ALA A 435 10.32 -28.77 17.11
CA ALA A 435 10.63 -27.35 17.30
C ALA A 435 9.35 -26.51 17.42
N PHE A 436 8.37 -26.79 16.56
CA PHE A 436 7.07 -26.12 16.57
C PHE A 436 6.32 -26.36 17.89
N TYR A 437 6.31 -27.59 18.39
CA TYR A 437 5.73 -27.94 19.70
C TYR A 437 6.40 -27.16 20.84
N GLY A 438 7.73 -27.00 20.78
CA GLY A 438 8.48 -26.21 21.77
C GLY A 438 8.18 -24.71 21.73
N GLY A 439 7.62 -24.19 20.64
CA GLY A 439 7.28 -22.77 20.47
C GLY A 439 8.48 -21.81 20.50
N GLN A 440 9.70 -22.35 20.40
CA GLN A 440 10.93 -21.59 20.36
C GLN A 440 11.15 -21.16 18.89
N ASP A 441 11.41 -19.87 18.64
CA ASP A 441 11.59 -19.25 17.31
C ASP A 441 10.34 -18.71 16.61
N PHE A 442 9.18 -18.67 17.25
CA PHE A 442 8.05 -17.93 16.66
C PHE A 442 8.35 -16.44 16.54
N TRP A 443 7.84 -15.83 15.46
CA TRP A 443 7.97 -14.42 15.17
C TRP A 443 6.66 -13.67 15.42
N ARG A 444 6.70 -12.36 15.26
CA ARG A 444 5.56 -11.47 15.08
C ARG A 444 5.95 -10.32 14.17
N VAL A 445 4.95 -9.67 13.58
CA VAL A 445 5.15 -8.37 12.93
C VAL A 445 5.48 -7.34 14.01
N PRO A 446 6.50 -6.48 13.82
CA PRO A 446 6.81 -5.41 14.77
C PRO A 446 5.69 -4.37 14.81
N ARG A 447 5.72 -3.51 15.84
CA ARG A 447 4.81 -2.36 15.91
C ARG A 447 5.26 -1.29 14.93
N ASP A 448 4.32 -0.55 14.35
CA ASP A 448 4.64 0.55 13.44
C ASP A 448 5.33 1.71 14.17
N PRO A 449 6.60 2.02 13.87
CA PRO A 449 7.31 3.14 14.50
C PRO A 449 6.83 4.53 14.07
N SER A 450 6.03 4.65 13.00
CA SER A 450 5.46 5.94 12.57
C SER A 450 4.37 6.46 13.52
N THR A 451 3.77 5.56 14.31
CA THR A 451 2.76 5.87 15.32
C THR A 451 3.36 5.76 16.73
N LEU A 452 3.16 6.78 17.57
CA LEU A 452 3.76 6.82 18.90
C LEU A 452 2.89 6.08 19.95
N GLY A 453 3.56 5.30 20.81
CA GLY A 453 3.00 4.82 22.07
C GLY A 453 2.65 3.32 22.14
N ALA A 454 2.20 2.89 23.32
CA ALA A 454 1.88 1.48 23.62
C ALA A 454 0.67 0.92 22.85
N ASN A 455 -0.03 1.76 22.07
CA ASN A 455 -1.17 1.37 21.23
C ASN A 455 -0.84 1.37 19.73
N ALA A 456 0.43 1.54 19.35
CA ALA A 456 0.86 1.42 17.96
C ALA A 456 0.47 0.04 17.40
N GLY A 457 -0.26 0.03 16.28
CA GLY A 457 -0.67 -1.17 15.57
C GLY A 457 0.52 -1.94 15.00
N ALA A 458 0.28 -3.12 14.43
CA ALA A 458 1.29 -3.83 13.66
C ALA A 458 1.74 -2.97 12.47
N GLN A 459 3.03 -3.04 12.12
CA GLN A 459 3.52 -2.35 10.92
C GLN A 459 2.81 -2.92 9.67
N PRO A 460 2.24 -2.09 8.80
CA PRO A 460 1.70 -2.54 7.52
C PRO A 460 2.83 -3.12 6.63
N PRO A 461 2.52 -4.00 5.68
CA PRO A 461 3.48 -4.34 4.64
C PRO A 461 3.71 -3.13 3.71
N TYR A 462 4.85 -3.07 3.04
CA TYR A 462 5.19 -1.95 2.17
C TYR A 462 5.57 -2.41 0.77
N TYR A 463 4.97 -1.78 -0.25
CA TYR A 463 5.43 -1.91 -1.63
C TYR A 463 6.62 -1.00 -1.91
N TYR A 464 7.67 -1.51 -2.53
CA TYR A 464 8.72 -0.69 -3.16
C TYR A 464 9.62 -1.56 -4.03
N THR A 465 10.35 -0.92 -4.96
CA THR A 465 11.34 -1.59 -5.79
C THR A 465 12.64 -1.84 -5.01
N LEU A 466 13.05 -3.10 -4.91
CA LEU A 466 14.33 -3.49 -4.31
C LEU A 466 15.01 -4.64 -5.08
N GLN A 467 16.33 -4.69 -5.00
CA GLN A 467 17.15 -5.82 -5.42
C GLN A 467 17.53 -6.64 -4.19
N LEU A 468 17.11 -7.90 -4.15
CA LEU A 468 17.49 -8.82 -3.07
C LEU A 468 18.98 -9.21 -3.20
N PRO A 469 19.68 -9.46 -2.08
CA PRO A 469 21.05 -9.94 -2.11
C PRO A 469 21.22 -11.20 -2.99
N GLY A 470 22.17 -11.12 -3.93
CA GLY A 470 22.48 -12.20 -4.88
C GLY A 470 21.57 -12.26 -6.12
N GLU A 471 20.50 -11.47 -6.18
CA GLU A 471 19.67 -11.33 -7.38
C GLU A 471 20.29 -10.32 -8.36
N LYS A 472 20.02 -10.47 -9.66
CA LYS A 472 20.62 -9.64 -10.72
C LYS A 472 19.82 -8.40 -11.10
N LYS A 473 18.56 -8.33 -10.66
CA LYS A 473 17.62 -7.27 -11.03
C LYS A 473 16.81 -6.86 -9.82
N ALA A 474 16.55 -5.56 -9.71
CA ALA A 474 15.53 -5.07 -8.80
C ALA A 474 14.14 -5.50 -9.29
N SER A 475 13.26 -5.77 -8.35
CA SER A 475 11.86 -6.05 -8.60
C SER A 475 10.98 -5.23 -7.67
N PHE A 476 9.82 -4.81 -8.15
CA PHE A 476 8.81 -4.28 -7.26
C PHE A 476 8.25 -5.39 -6.41
N ALA A 477 8.22 -5.17 -5.11
CA ALA A 477 7.87 -6.20 -4.16
C ALA A 477 7.09 -5.60 -2.99
N ILE A 478 6.32 -6.46 -2.34
CA ILE A 478 5.73 -6.18 -1.04
C ILE A 478 6.59 -6.82 0.05
N THR A 479 6.87 -6.08 1.11
CA THR A 479 7.83 -6.50 2.15
C THR A 479 7.24 -6.42 3.56
N THR A 480 7.80 -7.22 4.47
CA THR A 480 7.51 -7.11 5.91
C THR A 480 8.71 -7.56 6.74
N PRO A 481 9.07 -6.84 7.81
CA PRO A 481 10.00 -7.32 8.81
C PRO A 481 9.29 -8.22 9.84
N PHE A 482 10.09 -9.02 10.53
CA PHE A 482 9.68 -9.87 11.65
C PHE A 482 10.64 -9.69 12.84
N VAL A 483 10.08 -9.68 14.04
CA VAL A 483 10.82 -9.72 15.33
C VAL A 483 10.39 -10.96 16.12
N PRO A 484 11.17 -11.41 17.12
CA PRO A 484 10.78 -12.57 17.93
C PRO A 484 9.44 -12.33 18.62
N ARG A 485 8.64 -13.37 18.73
CA ARG A 485 7.46 -13.36 19.59
C ARG A 485 7.90 -13.12 21.04
N GLY A 486 7.28 -12.15 21.70
CA GLY A 486 7.70 -11.66 23.03
C GLY A 486 8.17 -10.21 22.97
N GLY A 487 9.02 -9.81 23.94
CA GLY A 487 9.42 -8.42 24.14
C GLY A 487 10.74 -7.98 23.48
N ARG A 488 11.41 -8.85 22.71
CA ARG A 488 12.62 -8.47 21.96
C ARG A 488 12.22 -7.80 20.65
N GLU A 489 12.91 -6.72 20.28
CA GLU A 489 12.62 -5.92 19.08
C GLU A 489 13.74 -6.01 18.01
N ASN A 490 14.66 -6.96 18.18
CA ASN A 490 15.74 -7.23 17.24
C ASN A 490 15.16 -7.93 16.00
N LEU A 491 15.62 -7.59 14.80
CA LEU A 491 15.14 -8.18 13.56
C LEU A 491 15.48 -9.67 13.50
N SER A 492 14.47 -10.52 13.29
CA SER A 492 14.62 -11.97 13.11
C SER A 492 14.58 -12.40 11.66
N ALA A 493 13.73 -11.74 10.87
CA ALA A 493 13.63 -12.02 9.45
C ALA A 493 13.10 -10.81 8.68
N PHE A 494 13.37 -10.79 7.39
CA PHE A 494 12.79 -9.84 6.44
C PHE A 494 12.23 -10.61 5.25
N ALA A 495 10.92 -10.50 5.04
CA ALA A 495 10.19 -11.18 4.00
C ALA A 495 9.89 -10.25 2.82
N VAL A 496 10.05 -10.78 1.62
CA VAL A 496 9.85 -10.07 0.35
C VAL A 496 9.06 -10.98 -0.59
N VAL A 497 8.00 -10.45 -1.18
CA VAL A 497 7.23 -11.14 -2.22
C VAL A 497 7.27 -10.31 -3.49
N ASN A 498 7.75 -10.92 -4.57
CA ASN A 498 7.85 -10.26 -5.86
C ASN A 498 6.45 -9.96 -6.43
N SER A 499 6.23 -8.70 -6.82
CA SER A 499 4.99 -8.16 -7.38
C SER A 499 5.11 -7.85 -8.88
N ASP A 500 6.27 -8.07 -9.51
CA ASP A 500 6.42 -7.95 -10.96
C ASP A 500 5.69 -9.08 -11.67
N PRO A 501 4.91 -8.78 -12.73
CA PRO A 501 4.28 -9.81 -13.52
C PRO A 501 5.34 -10.65 -14.25
N GLY A 502 5.18 -11.97 -14.20
CA GLY A 502 6.09 -12.91 -14.86
C GLY A 502 6.24 -14.20 -14.07
N ASP A 503 7.30 -14.95 -14.37
CA ASP A 503 7.57 -16.25 -13.75
C ASP A 503 7.86 -16.15 -12.24
N ASP A 504 8.45 -15.02 -11.81
CA ASP A 504 8.76 -14.75 -10.41
C ASP A 504 7.62 -14.07 -9.64
N TYR A 505 6.46 -13.78 -10.26
CA TYR A 505 5.32 -13.20 -9.55
C TYR A 505 4.91 -14.08 -8.36
N GLY A 506 4.84 -13.49 -7.18
CA GLY A 506 4.51 -14.19 -5.94
C GLY A 506 5.64 -15.06 -5.39
N LYS A 507 6.86 -14.99 -5.95
CA LYS A 507 8.03 -15.63 -5.35
C LYS A 507 8.30 -15.02 -3.98
N PHE A 508 8.15 -15.86 -2.95
CA PHE A 508 8.25 -15.46 -1.56
C PHE A 508 9.63 -15.82 -1.02
N THR A 509 10.45 -14.81 -0.71
CA THR A 509 11.78 -14.97 -0.13
C THR A 509 11.83 -14.40 1.28
N VAL A 510 12.45 -15.12 2.21
CA VAL A 510 12.70 -14.70 3.59
C VAL A 510 14.20 -14.65 3.81
N LEU A 511 14.72 -13.47 4.13
CA LEU A 511 16.07 -13.30 4.65
C LEU A 511 16.02 -13.52 6.16
N GLN A 512 16.46 -14.69 6.63
CA GLN A 512 16.46 -15.04 8.04
C GLN A 512 17.78 -14.62 8.69
N LEU A 513 17.71 -13.78 9.72
CA LEU A 513 18.88 -13.24 10.39
C LEU A 513 19.50 -14.30 11.29
N GLN A 514 20.83 -14.28 11.39
CA GLN A 514 21.54 -15.17 12.32
C GLN A 514 21.21 -14.83 13.77
N ARG A 515 20.83 -15.84 14.56
CA ARG A 515 20.49 -15.69 15.98
C ARG A 515 21.64 -15.17 16.85
N SER A 516 22.87 -15.23 16.36
CA SER A 516 24.09 -14.74 17.03
C SER A 516 24.37 -13.25 16.79
N THR A 517 23.71 -12.63 15.80
CA THR A 517 23.96 -11.23 15.41
C THR A 517 22.81 -10.36 15.87
N ASN A 518 23.13 -9.29 16.59
CA ASN A 518 22.13 -8.36 17.07
C ASN A 518 21.84 -7.28 16.02
N VAL A 519 20.86 -7.53 15.15
CA VAL A 519 20.35 -6.53 14.20
C VAL A 519 19.14 -5.84 14.81
N ALA A 520 19.15 -4.51 14.94
CA ALA A 520 18.01 -3.76 15.45
C ALA A 520 16.81 -3.90 14.49
N GLY A 521 15.60 -4.14 15.00
CA GLY A 521 14.37 -4.09 14.20
C GLY A 521 13.76 -2.68 14.16
N PRO A 522 12.67 -2.48 13.39
CA PRO A 522 12.10 -1.14 13.12
C PRO A 522 11.83 -0.28 14.36
N SER A 523 11.19 -0.83 15.39
CA SER A 523 10.86 -0.08 16.61
C SER A 523 12.11 0.32 17.40
N GLN A 524 13.16 -0.51 17.36
CA GLN A 524 14.44 -0.20 18.02
C GLN A 524 15.21 0.87 17.24
N VAL A 525 15.21 0.80 15.91
CA VAL A 525 15.83 1.83 15.05
C VAL A 525 15.16 3.19 15.26
N ALA A 526 13.83 3.25 15.29
CA ALA A 526 13.10 4.47 15.57
C ALA A 526 13.42 5.04 16.97
N SER A 527 13.53 4.17 17.97
CA SER A 527 13.98 4.58 19.32
C SER A 527 15.41 5.13 19.30
N ASN A 528 16.31 4.53 18.52
CA ASN A 528 17.68 5.00 18.36
C ASN A 528 17.75 6.36 17.63
N PHE A 529 16.88 6.60 16.64
CA PHE A 529 16.74 7.91 16.00
C PHE A 529 16.34 8.98 17.01
N GLU A 530 15.26 8.77 17.77
CA GLU A 530 14.79 9.74 18.78
C GLU A 530 15.78 9.90 19.96
N ALA A 531 16.61 8.90 20.25
CA ALA A 531 17.65 8.98 21.28
C ALA A 531 18.95 9.66 20.80
N ASN A 532 19.16 9.82 19.48
CA ASN A 532 20.34 10.48 18.94
C ASN A 532 20.29 11.99 19.27
N PRO A 533 21.31 12.57 19.92
CA PRO A 533 21.25 13.97 20.38
C PRO A 533 21.01 15.01 19.26
N THR A 534 21.59 14.80 18.08
CA THR A 534 21.44 15.72 16.93
C THR A 534 20.03 15.66 16.35
N VAL A 535 19.49 14.45 16.21
CA VAL A 535 18.12 14.21 15.75
C VAL A 535 17.14 14.76 16.78
N ALA A 536 17.28 14.39 18.05
CA ALA A 536 16.41 14.82 19.14
C ALA A 536 16.33 16.35 19.24
N LEU A 537 17.47 17.04 19.18
CA LEU A 537 17.52 18.51 19.18
C LEU A 537 16.77 19.07 17.97
N SER A 538 17.04 18.56 16.77
CA SER A 538 16.42 19.05 15.54
C SER A 538 14.92 18.79 15.51
N LEU A 539 14.46 17.59 15.85
CA LEU A 539 13.04 17.26 15.96
C LEU A 539 12.36 18.12 17.04
N SER A 540 13.03 18.38 18.17
CA SER A 540 12.47 19.26 19.21
C SER A 540 12.26 20.69 18.70
N LEU A 541 13.16 21.21 17.87
CA LEU A 541 13.03 22.53 17.24
C LEU A 541 11.92 22.53 16.18
N LEU A 542 11.82 21.49 15.37
CA LEU A 542 10.74 21.34 14.37
C LEU A 542 9.36 21.15 15.00
N ARG A 543 9.29 20.66 16.24
CA ARG A 543 8.05 20.55 17.04
C ARG A 543 7.70 21.86 17.78
N GLN A 544 8.61 22.83 17.84
CA GLN A 544 8.37 24.12 18.50
C GLN A 544 7.73 25.14 17.57
N GLY A 545 7.02 26.13 18.13
CA GLY A 545 6.64 27.34 17.37
C GLY A 545 5.43 27.21 16.44
N GLY A 546 4.55 26.22 16.66
CA GLY A 546 3.32 26.08 15.86
C GLY A 546 3.45 25.18 14.64
N SER A 547 4.40 24.25 14.67
CA SER A 547 4.55 23.15 13.71
C SER A 547 4.44 21.79 14.39
N ASP A 548 4.02 20.80 13.61
CA ASP A 548 3.89 19.40 13.99
C ASP A 548 4.81 18.57 13.09
N VAL A 549 5.50 17.62 13.71
CA VAL A 549 6.37 16.68 13.01
C VAL A 549 5.57 15.42 12.73
N VAL A 550 5.44 15.10 11.44
CA VAL A 550 4.79 13.88 10.98
C VAL A 550 5.90 12.93 10.52
N LEU A 551 6.08 11.83 11.24
CA LEU A 551 7.02 10.78 10.86
C LEU A 551 6.38 9.93 9.75
N GLY A 552 7.07 9.76 8.63
CA GLY A 552 6.66 8.80 7.61
C GLY A 552 7.00 7.36 8.00
N ASN A 553 6.67 6.45 7.09
CA ASN A 553 6.95 5.05 7.23
C ASN A 553 8.46 4.75 7.29
N LEU A 554 8.85 3.81 8.16
CA LEU A 554 10.23 3.35 8.28
C LEU A 554 10.46 2.15 7.36
N LEU A 555 11.19 2.37 6.26
CA LEU A 555 11.54 1.36 5.27
C LEU A 555 12.76 0.54 5.72
N THR A 556 12.72 -0.77 5.51
CA THR A 556 13.83 -1.70 5.81
C THR A 556 14.36 -2.27 4.49
N LEU A 557 15.65 -2.09 4.20
CA LEU A 557 16.24 -2.38 2.88
C LEU A 557 17.47 -3.28 3.04
N PRO A 558 17.52 -4.48 2.42
CA PRO A 558 18.66 -5.39 2.51
C PRO A 558 19.76 -5.01 1.49
N VAL A 559 20.50 -3.96 1.79
CA VAL A 559 21.57 -3.38 0.93
C VAL A 559 22.90 -3.33 1.69
N GLY A 560 24.01 -3.17 0.98
CA GLY A 560 25.36 -3.06 1.55
C GLY A 560 25.81 -4.31 2.30
N GLY A 561 25.19 -5.46 2.04
CA GLY A 561 25.36 -6.69 2.82
C GLY A 561 24.77 -6.63 4.23
N GLY A 562 24.02 -5.59 4.58
CA GLY A 562 23.38 -5.37 5.88
C GLY A 562 21.91 -4.97 5.75
N LEU A 563 21.42 -4.19 6.72
CA LEU A 563 20.08 -3.61 6.71
C LEU A 563 20.20 -2.09 6.82
N LEU A 564 19.72 -1.40 5.79
CA LEU A 564 19.55 0.04 5.77
C LEU A 564 18.11 0.38 6.15
N TYR A 565 17.96 1.32 7.06
CA TYR A 565 16.67 1.85 7.46
C TYR A 565 16.53 3.30 7.02
N VAL A 566 15.41 3.64 6.40
CA VAL A 566 15.13 5.01 5.92
C VAL A 566 13.77 5.46 6.43
N GLN A 567 13.70 6.65 7.00
CA GLN A 567 12.45 7.25 7.46
C GLN A 567 12.38 8.73 7.05
N PRO A 568 11.42 9.13 6.21
CA PRO A 568 11.19 10.53 5.91
C PRO A 568 10.50 11.24 7.10
N VAL A 569 10.86 12.50 7.31
CA VAL A 569 10.31 13.35 8.36
C VAL A 569 9.67 14.57 7.71
N TYR A 570 8.35 14.68 7.87
CA TYR A 570 7.57 15.80 7.35
C TYR A 570 7.26 16.80 8.45
N VAL A 571 7.06 18.05 8.05
CA VAL A 571 6.62 19.13 8.94
C VAL A 571 5.39 19.78 8.34
N ARG A 572 4.41 20.08 9.20
CA ARG A 572 3.23 20.88 8.85
C ARG A 572 2.97 21.93 9.93
N ALA A 573 2.38 23.06 9.56
CA ALA A 573 1.92 24.03 10.55
C ALA A 573 0.70 23.49 11.33
N THR A 574 0.55 23.85 12.61
CA THR A 574 -0.59 23.42 13.46
C THR A 574 -1.73 24.43 13.49
N ALA A 575 -1.43 25.71 13.27
CA ALA A 575 -2.42 26.79 13.43
C ALA A 575 -3.31 27.03 12.21
N ASN A 576 -3.02 26.40 11.06
CA ASN A 576 -3.74 26.63 9.82
C ASN A 576 -4.41 25.33 9.35
N THR A 577 -5.73 25.38 9.13
CA THR A 577 -6.50 24.24 8.60
C THR A 577 -6.12 23.86 7.16
N ALA A 578 -5.42 24.75 6.44
CA ALA A 578 -4.83 24.48 5.13
C ALA A 578 -3.36 24.02 5.19
N ALA A 579 -2.84 23.68 6.38
CA ALA A 579 -1.49 23.15 6.50
C ALA A 579 -1.40 21.72 5.97
N TYR A 580 -0.27 21.41 5.32
CA TYR A 580 0.00 20.12 4.71
C TYR A 580 1.46 19.71 4.98
N PRO A 581 1.75 18.39 5.06
CA PRO A 581 3.10 17.90 5.32
C PRO A 581 4.07 18.18 4.16
N LEU A 582 5.22 18.76 4.48
CA LEU A 582 6.35 18.93 3.57
C LEU A 582 7.54 18.12 4.06
N LEU A 583 8.25 17.43 3.17
CA LEU A 583 9.42 16.66 3.55
C LEU A 583 10.55 17.62 3.94
N GLN A 584 11.05 17.51 5.17
CA GLN A 584 12.09 18.40 5.67
C GLN A 584 13.39 17.68 5.97
N LYS A 585 13.32 16.41 6.41
CA LYS A 585 14.50 15.63 6.78
C LYS A 585 14.35 14.17 6.38
N VAL A 586 15.48 13.50 6.18
CA VAL A 586 15.58 12.06 5.97
C VAL A 586 16.48 11.47 7.06
N LEU A 587 15.93 10.50 7.79
CA LEU A 587 16.66 9.71 8.77
C LEU A 587 17.15 8.42 8.10
N VAL A 588 18.42 8.10 8.27
CA VAL A 588 19.04 6.88 7.75
C VAL A 588 19.79 6.17 8.86
N SER A 589 19.65 4.85 8.97
CA SER A 589 20.46 4.04 9.87
C SER A 589 21.02 2.81 9.18
N PHE A 590 22.29 2.51 9.45
CA PHE A 590 22.95 1.26 9.10
C PHE A 590 23.84 0.83 10.28
N GLY A 591 23.54 -0.33 10.87
CA GLY A 591 24.17 -0.74 12.13
C GLY A 591 23.94 0.30 13.23
N GLU A 592 25.02 0.79 13.84
CA GLU A 592 24.98 1.85 14.86
C GLU A 592 25.11 3.27 14.30
N LYS A 593 25.37 3.41 12.99
CA LYS A 593 25.52 4.72 12.34
C LYS A 593 24.16 5.29 12.00
N ILE A 594 24.00 6.58 12.27
CA ILE A 594 22.78 7.34 12.00
C ILE A 594 23.17 8.58 11.19
N GLY A 595 22.50 8.76 10.05
CA GLY A 595 22.54 9.96 9.23
C GLY A 595 21.22 10.71 9.33
N PHE A 596 21.30 12.03 9.29
CA PHE A 596 20.17 12.93 9.37
C PHE A 596 20.46 14.20 8.57
N ASP A 597 19.73 14.37 7.48
CA ASP A 597 19.98 15.44 6.50
C ASP A 597 18.69 15.89 5.81
N ASP A 598 18.72 16.98 5.05
CA ASP A 598 17.59 17.45 4.23
C ASP A 598 17.36 16.54 3.02
N THR A 599 18.40 15.79 2.61
CA THR A 599 18.38 14.92 1.44
C THR A 599 18.75 13.49 1.79
N LEU A 600 18.19 12.53 1.06
CA LEU A 600 18.59 11.12 1.19
C LEU A 600 20.09 10.93 0.94
N LYS A 601 20.64 11.64 -0.07
CA LYS A 601 22.07 11.59 -0.37
C LYS A 601 22.92 12.02 0.83
N GLY A 602 22.63 13.18 1.40
CA GLY A 602 23.40 13.70 2.55
C GLY A 602 23.30 12.77 3.75
N ALA A 603 22.11 12.22 4.02
CA ALA A 603 21.93 11.28 5.12
C ALA A 603 22.70 9.95 4.89
N LEU A 604 22.74 9.44 3.65
CA LEU A 604 23.56 8.28 3.30
C LEU A 604 25.05 8.57 3.42
N ASP A 605 25.52 9.71 2.91
CA ASP A 605 26.94 10.09 2.98
C ASP A 605 27.41 10.25 4.43
N GLN A 606 26.56 10.76 5.33
CA GLN A 606 26.85 10.79 6.79
C GLN A 606 27.04 9.39 7.39
N VAL A 607 26.29 8.39 6.91
CA VAL A 607 26.38 6.99 7.39
C VAL A 607 27.60 6.27 6.83
N PHE A 608 27.94 6.47 5.55
CA PHE A 608 28.97 5.72 4.83
C PHE A 608 30.29 6.48 4.64
N GLY A 609 30.62 7.41 5.55
CA GLY A 609 31.95 8.03 5.57
C GLY A 609 32.22 9.03 4.45
N GLY A 610 31.18 9.72 3.96
CA GLY A 610 31.25 10.80 2.98
C GLY A 610 30.98 10.37 1.54
N ASP A 611 30.94 9.07 1.25
CA ASP A 611 30.56 8.53 -0.05
C ASP A 611 29.82 7.21 0.13
N ALA A 612 28.50 7.24 -0.05
CA ALA A 612 27.68 6.03 -0.04
C ALA A 612 27.87 5.14 -1.28
N GLY A 613 28.52 5.63 -2.35
CA GLY A 613 28.60 4.96 -3.64
C GLY A 613 27.34 5.12 -4.50
N SER A 614 26.37 5.93 -4.08
CA SER A 614 25.11 6.18 -4.80
C SER A 614 25.21 7.46 -5.65
N THR A 615 25.79 7.34 -6.84
CA THR A 615 25.97 8.47 -7.79
C THR A 615 24.71 8.82 -8.60
N ASN A 616 23.70 7.94 -8.63
CA ASN A 616 22.51 8.03 -9.48
C ASN A 616 21.21 8.35 -8.72
N LEU A 617 21.28 9.04 -7.58
CA LEU A 617 20.07 9.54 -6.92
C LEU A 617 19.42 10.61 -7.81
N PRO A 618 18.08 10.59 -8.00
CA PRO A 618 17.43 11.64 -8.77
C PRO A 618 17.73 13.00 -8.12
N PRO A 619 18.06 14.04 -8.92
CA PRO A 619 18.22 15.37 -8.38
C PRO A 619 16.92 15.80 -7.70
N SER A 620 17.02 16.49 -6.54
CA SER A 620 15.90 17.34 -6.13
C SER A 620 15.64 18.30 -7.28
N SER A 621 14.37 18.44 -7.69
CA SER A 621 14.04 19.24 -8.87
C SER A 621 14.21 20.73 -8.55
N GLY A 622 15.46 21.18 -8.60
CA GLY A 622 15.88 22.56 -8.52
C GLY A 622 16.50 22.98 -9.84
N SER A 623 15.71 22.98 -10.92
CA SER A 623 15.95 23.81 -12.10
C SER A 623 14.75 23.69 -13.05
N GLY A 624 13.83 24.66 -12.98
CA GLY A 624 12.93 24.94 -14.09
C GLY A 624 13.74 25.61 -15.19
N SER A 625 14.19 24.82 -16.15
CA SER A 625 14.79 25.27 -17.41
C SER A 625 13.76 26.06 -18.22
N GLY A 626 13.74 27.38 -18.02
CA GLY A 626 13.34 28.31 -19.06
C GLY A 626 14.51 28.46 -20.03
N ASP A 627 14.34 27.93 -21.23
CA ASP A 627 15.35 27.94 -22.29
C ASP A 627 15.64 29.38 -22.75
N THR A 628 16.72 29.96 -22.22
CA THR A 628 17.42 31.10 -22.82
C THR A 628 18.91 30.71 -22.89
N PRO A 629 19.49 30.44 -24.08
CA PRO A 629 20.83 29.83 -24.24
C PRO A 629 22.05 30.69 -23.85
N GLY A 630 21.98 31.51 -22.80
CA GLY A 630 23.09 32.37 -22.37
C GLY A 630 23.30 32.53 -20.85
N SER A 631 22.30 32.25 -20.01
CA SER A 631 22.35 32.54 -18.56
C SER A 631 22.92 31.37 -17.72
N SER A 632 22.71 30.12 -18.14
CA SER A 632 23.04 28.92 -17.36
C SER A 632 24.54 28.61 -17.24
N ASN A 633 25.33 28.86 -18.29
CA ASN A 633 26.78 28.64 -18.28
C ASN A 633 27.52 29.67 -17.41
N ASP A 634 27.03 30.91 -17.38
CA ASP A 634 27.61 31.99 -16.57
C ASP A 634 27.40 31.74 -15.07
N LEU A 635 26.21 31.27 -14.68
CA LEU A 635 25.90 30.91 -13.30
C LEU A 635 26.71 29.69 -12.82
N ALA A 636 26.80 28.65 -13.64
CA ALA A 636 27.58 27.45 -13.33
C ALA A 636 29.08 27.77 -13.15
N SER A 637 29.65 28.61 -14.02
CA SER A 637 31.04 29.06 -13.92
C SER A 637 31.28 29.93 -12.68
N ALA A 638 30.34 30.79 -12.32
CA ALA A 638 30.42 31.63 -11.13
C ALA A 638 30.38 30.80 -9.84
N LEU A 639 29.51 29.79 -9.77
CA LEU A 639 29.42 28.88 -8.62
C LEU A 639 30.67 28.01 -8.46
N ALA A 640 31.22 27.46 -9.55
CA ALA A 640 32.48 26.72 -9.52
C ALA A 640 33.65 27.59 -9.04
N SER A 641 33.69 28.85 -9.48
CA SER A 641 34.70 29.83 -9.04
C SER A 641 34.57 30.18 -7.55
N ALA A 642 33.35 30.28 -7.04
CA ALA A 642 33.09 30.51 -5.61
C ALA A 642 33.57 29.33 -4.77
N GLN A 643 33.28 28.10 -5.20
CA GLN A 643 33.68 26.89 -4.47
C GLN A 643 35.21 26.73 -4.41
N SER A 644 35.92 26.99 -5.51
CA SER A 644 37.39 27.00 -5.53
C SER A 644 37.98 28.10 -4.65
N ALA A 645 37.42 29.32 -4.69
CA ALA A 645 37.87 30.43 -3.86
C ALA A 645 37.68 30.17 -2.35
N LEU A 646 36.60 29.47 -1.98
CA LEU A 646 36.31 29.10 -0.60
C LEU A 646 37.27 28.02 -0.08
N ALA A 647 37.60 27.02 -0.90
CA ALA A 647 38.61 26.03 -0.59
C ALA A 647 40.01 26.66 -0.42
N ASP A 648 40.38 27.59 -1.31
CA ASP A 648 41.66 28.33 -1.22
C ASP A 648 41.72 29.21 0.03
N ALA A 649 40.59 29.83 0.42
CA ALA A 649 40.51 30.63 1.63
C ALA A 649 40.71 29.76 2.89
N GLN A 650 40.06 28.59 2.96
CA GLN A 650 40.24 27.67 4.09
C GLN A 650 41.68 27.13 4.17
N ALA A 651 42.29 26.80 3.03
CA ALA A 651 43.67 26.34 2.97
C ALA A 651 44.69 27.44 3.37
N ALA A 652 44.44 28.69 2.99
CA ALA A 652 45.27 29.84 3.38
C ALA A 652 45.12 30.16 4.88
N LEU A 653 43.90 30.09 5.42
CA LEU A 653 43.62 30.30 6.84
C LEU A 653 44.30 29.24 7.72
N ALA A 654 44.27 27.97 7.30
CA ALA A 654 44.96 26.87 7.98
C ALA A 654 46.49 27.05 8.02
N LYS A 655 47.07 27.78 7.06
CA LYS A 655 48.51 28.07 6.96
C LYS A 655 48.90 29.42 7.58
N GLY A 656 47.93 30.20 8.11
CA GLY A 656 48.18 31.55 8.62
C GLY A 656 48.59 32.56 7.56
N ASP A 657 48.36 32.28 6.28
CA ASP A 657 48.70 33.17 5.17
C ASP A 657 47.54 34.15 4.89
N PHE A 658 47.54 35.25 5.63
CA PHE A 658 46.50 36.28 5.53
C PHE A 658 46.48 37.00 4.17
N ALA A 659 47.59 37.02 3.43
CA ALA A 659 47.64 37.63 2.10
C ALA A 659 46.99 36.73 1.05
N ALA A 660 47.25 35.42 1.09
CA ALA A 660 46.56 34.45 0.24
C ALA A 660 45.07 34.33 0.61
N TYR A 661 44.74 34.41 1.90
CA TYR A 661 43.36 34.45 2.38
C TYR A 661 42.61 35.66 1.83
N GLY A 662 43.18 36.86 1.89
CA GLY A 662 42.59 38.08 1.31
C GLY A 662 42.29 37.93 -0.19
N LYS A 663 43.26 37.42 -0.96
CA LYS A 663 43.07 37.16 -2.41
C LYS A 663 42.00 36.11 -2.70
N ALA A 664 41.85 35.10 -1.85
CA ALA A 664 40.81 34.09 -1.98
C ALA A 664 39.42 34.67 -1.64
N GLN A 665 39.33 35.52 -0.60
CA GLN A 665 38.11 36.24 -0.26
C GLN A 665 37.67 37.23 -1.35
N ASP A 666 38.61 37.93 -1.99
CA ASP A 666 38.31 38.82 -3.12
C ASP A 666 37.76 38.03 -4.34
N ARG A 667 38.36 36.87 -4.65
CA ARG A 667 37.85 35.97 -5.69
C ARG A 667 36.47 35.41 -5.36
N LEU A 668 36.23 35.05 -4.10
CA LEU A 668 34.92 34.60 -3.63
C LEU A 668 33.86 35.70 -3.79
N LYS A 669 34.18 36.93 -3.39
CA LYS A 669 33.28 38.08 -3.54
C LYS A 669 32.98 38.38 -5.00
N ALA A 670 33.98 38.29 -5.89
CA ALA A 670 33.81 38.46 -7.33
C ALA A 670 32.93 37.35 -7.94
N ALA A 671 33.12 36.10 -7.52
CA ALA A 671 32.32 34.96 -7.96
C ALA A 671 30.85 35.06 -7.49
N ILE A 672 30.61 35.51 -6.26
CA ILE A 672 29.25 35.77 -5.76
C ILE A 672 28.59 36.91 -6.54
N ALA A 673 29.33 38.01 -6.82
CA ALA A 673 28.80 39.10 -7.63
C ALA A 673 28.47 38.65 -9.07
N ALA A 674 29.30 37.79 -9.66
CA ALA A 674 29.04 37.18 -10.97
C ALA A 674 27.82 36.25 -10.95
N ALA A 675 27.65 35.47 -9.87
CA ALA A 675 26.48 34.59 -9.70
C ALA A 675 25.18 35.40 -9.56
N VAL A 676 25.19 36.47 -8.76
CA VAL A 676 24.04 37.39 -8.61
C VAL A 676 23.73 38.12 -9.92
N ALA A 677 24.75 38.53 -10.67
CA ALA A 677 24.57 39.16 -11.97
C ALA A 677 24.03 38.18 -13.03
N ALA A 678 24.44 36.91 -12.98
CA ALA A 678 23.93 35.86 -13.86
C ALA A 678 22.49 35.45 -13.50
N GLN A 679 22.14 35.46 -12.21
CA GLN A 679 20.78 35.17 -11.73
C GLN A 679 19.76 36.26 -12.08
N ASN A 680 20.22 37.51 -12.23
CA ASN A 680 19.37 38.66 -12.57
C ASN A 680 19.26 38.92 -14.09
N ARG A 681 19.84 38.07 -14.94
CA ARG A 681 19.70 38.08 -16.41
C ARG A 681 18.90 36.89 -16.87
#